data_AF-A0A957PFU1-F1
#
_entry.id   AF-A0A957PFU1-F1
#
_cell.length_a   1.000
_cell.length_b   1.000
_cell.length_c   1.000
_cell.angle_alpha   90.00
_cell.angle_beta   90.00
_cell.angle_gamma   90.00
#
_symmetry.space_group_name_H-M   'P 1'
#
loop_
_entity.id
_entity.type
_entity.pdbx_description
1 polymer ?
#
loop_
_entity_poly.entity_id
_entity_poly.type
_entity_poly.pdbx_seq_one_letter_code
_entity_poly.pdbx_strand_id
1 'polypeptide(L)'
;MRPLFDTESIFGIYEPGGEQLMLQAGRSGWIVFSEAIGGDPDDRRGVDFRPFSEQGLGVICRINYGYEPHGTIPHSSQYEAFARRVANFVQTSRGCKIWVIGNEMNYAVERPGIQIDWSRHGSGLSDVLDEADPLHHGLPVRFNVLPDYSDEIRTTRGAIISPGESITPNLYARCYQLCRTAIQRLPGHEEDQVLVGAVAPWNTQTTYPGNPNGDWVQYFRDILALLGPKSCDGFALHTYTHGADPAQITSDVKLPPPFQNRHLEFRAFQDFMQAIPADMRHLAAYITETDQSGPWLDVNWGWVQQAYAEIAAWNQEPLNQQIRALCLHRWPRFDKFYIEGKQGIIDDFAQALQQDYRWRSRSAASTPPAALDAQQPAAGAAQTAVEPAVEATVEEAVPPPPSAARPSTPRDAEAVRAANRAKREAVVQPYQVEWVSDQFPTRLLVGEVIDVLITIKNTGNLTWNWGGSHPFRLGYHYFRNRRQLPMSREQNLRTELPQDVAPGESITLSAHIALPSQPGNYTLELDMVHEGVTWFKEQGSKALTRWLIVEAPAPVAHIDANGVPQNGHNLPVPLFSDIGPTLPRNGVSYAHRNLEQIRYLVINHTGTDPQLSLKVIAQAHIRQGYPGIAYNFVIDGLGRVLKVSGLEEVVQPNQPWSGQGVNICLMGDFGEQPPTIMQLDAAGRLCAWLIQNLGLSAEAIVGLGELTQSKSPGVTFYRGPTWKELLLRQVKLN
;
A
#
# COMPACT_ATOMS: atom_id res chain seq x y z
N MET A 1 -14.73 -22.06 -43.34
CA MET A 1 -15.72 -21.12 -42.76
C MET A 1 -15.98 -21.61 -41.34
N ARG A 2 -15.90 -20.75 -40.32
CA ARG A 2 -15.60 -21.16 -38.93
C ARG A 2 -16.88 -21.33 -38.09
N PRO A 3 -17.36 -22.56 -37.81
CA PRO A 3 -18.36 -22.80 -36.77
C PRO A 3 -17.66 -22.75 -35.41
N LEU A 4 -17.25 -21.54 -35.02
CA LEU A 4 -17.29 -21.22 -33.61
C LEU A 4 -18.76 -21.29 -33.19
N PHE A 5 -19.00 -21.77 -31.98
CA PHE A 5 -20.25 -21.47 -31.28
C PHE A 5 -20.13 -20.05 -30.66
N ASP A 6 -19.68 -19.09 -31.47
CA ASP A 6 -19.59 -17.66 -31.13
C ASP A 6 -21.02 -17.14 -31.11
N THR A 7 -21.63 -17.14 -29.93
CA THR A 7 -22.86 -16.39 -29.71
C THR A 7 -22.55 -14.89 -29.69
N GLU A 8 -23.46 -14.07 -30.21
CA GLU A 8 -23.40 -12.61 -30.05
C GLU A 8 -23.80 -12.18 -28.63
N SER A 9 -24.48 -13.05 -27.88
CA SER A 9 -24.85 -12.86 -26.47
C SER A 9 -23.62 -12.63 -25.60
N ILE A 10 -23.70 -11.69 -24.64
CA ILE A 10 -22.67 -11.56 -23.60
C ILE A 10 -22.96 -12.40 -22.34
N PHE A 11 -24.16 -12.98 -22.23
CA PHE A 11 -24.55 -13.77 -21.06
C PHE A 11 -23.71 -15.05 -20.92
N GLY A 12 -23.30 -15.39 -19.70
CA GLY A 12 -22.56 -16.62 -19.45
C GLY A 12 -22.51 -17.04 -17.99
N ILE A 13 -22.10 -18.29 -17.78
CA ILE A 13 -21.95 -18.90 -16.45
C ILE A 13 -20.63 -19.67 -16.35
N TYR A 14 -20.13 -19.80 -15.12
CA TYR A 14 -18.99 -20.62 -14.79
C TYR A 14 -19.47 -21.97 -14.22
N GLU A 15 -19.03 -23.06 -14.87
CA GLU A 15 -19.56 -24.42 -14.77
C GLU A 15 -21.07 -24.55 -15.13
N PRO A 16 -21.54 -25.73 -15.59
CA PRO A 16 -22.91 -25.91 -16.05
C PRO A 16 -23.94 -26.03 -14.91
N GLY A 17 -25.22 -25.92 -15.27
CA GLY A 17 -26.38 -26.07 -14.39
C GLY A 17 -27.39 -24.92 -14.50
N GLY A 18 -26.98 -23.77 -15.06
CA GLY A 18 -27.81 -22.59 -15.28
C GLY A 18 -28.15 -22.31 -16.74
N GLU A 19 -27.57 -23.05 -17.68
CA GLU A 19 -27.64 -22.74 -19.12
C GLU A 19 -29.05 -22.87 -19.71
N GLN A 20 -29.92 -23.66 -19.07
CA GLN A 20 -31.32 -23.75 -19.44
C GLN A 20 -32.07 -22.43 -19.31
N LEU A 21 -31.67 -21.51 -18.41
CA LEU A 21 -32.23 -20.16 -18.32
C LEU A 21 -31.86 -19.34 -19.56
N MET A 22 -30.58 -19.41 -19.98
CA MET A 22 -30.09 -18.73 -21.18
C MET A 22 -30.77 -19.27 -22.45
N LEU A 23 -30.96 -20.58 -22.54
CA LEU A 23 -31.64 -21.23 -23.68
C LEU A 23 -33.14 -20.89 -23.71
N GLN A 24 -33.85 -20.94 -22.59
CA GLN A 24 -35.28 -20.62 -22.50
C GLN A 24 -35.57 -19.14 -22.77
N ALA A 25 -34.66 -18.23 -22.40
CA ALA A 25 -34.74 -16.81 -22.74
C ALA A 25 -34.40 -16.49 -24.21
N GLY A 26 -33.94 -17.48 -25.00
CA GLY A 26 -33.43 -17.25 -26.36
C GLY A 26 -32.09 -16.50 -26.40
N ARG A 27 -31.37 -16.47 -25.28
CA ARG A 27 -30.10 -15.75 -25.06
C ARG A 27 -28.91 -16.71 -24.98
N SER A 28 -28.85 -17.72 -25.86
CA SER A 28 -27.79 -18.75 -25.87
C SER A 28 -26.43 -18.12 -25.59
N GLY A 29 -25.84 -18.46 -24.45
CA GLY A 29 -24.70 -17.75 -23.86
C GLY A 29 -23.43 -18.57 -23.85
N TRP A 30 -22.53 -18.23 -22.94
CA TRP A 30 -21.24 -18.89 -22.74
C TRP A 30 -21.24 -19.79 -21.50
N ILE A 31 -20.52 -20.92 -21.55
CA ILE A 31 -20.14 -21.69 -20.36
C ILE A 31 -18.61 -21.75 -20.30
N VAL A 32 -18.06 -21.45 -19.12
CA VAL A 32 -16.64 -21.63 -18.78
C VAL A 32 -16.50 -22.91 -17.96
N PHE A 33 -15.66 -23.83 -18.41
CA PHE A 33 -15.26 -25.05 -17.69
C PHE A 33 -13.82 -24.91 -17.16
N SER A 34 -13.47 -25.49 -16.02
CA SER A 34 -12.11 -25.39 -15.43
C SER A 34 -11.47 -26.74 -15.10
N GLU A 35 -10.73 -27.26 -16.06
CA GLU A 35 -10.18 -28.61 -16.11
C GLU A 35 -8.73 -28.68 -15.57
N ALA A 36 -8.51 -29.45 -14.50
CA ALA A 36 -7.18 -29.72 -13.94
C ALA A 36 -6.59 -31.00 -14.55
N ILE A 37 -5.78 -30.86 -15.60
CA ILE A 37 -5.42 -31.98 -16.49
C ILE A 37 -4.11 -32.69 -16.14
N GLY A 38 -3.35 -32.20 -15.16
CA GLY A 38 -2.07 -32.77 -14.72
C GLY A 38 -0.91 -32.57 -15.70
N GLY A 39 0.18 -33.32 -15.44
CA GLY A 39 1.46 -33.19 -16.17
C GLY A 39 1.87 -34.34 -17.07
N ASP A 40 1.11 -35.45 -17.07
CA ASP A 40 1.48 -36.68 -17.76
C ASP A 40 1.45 -36.48 -19.30
N PRO A 41 2.60 -36.52 -20.00
CA PRO A 41 2.64 -36.29 -21.44
C PRO A 41 2.03 -37.43 -22.27
N ASP A 42 1.75 -38.60 -21.66
CA ASP A 42 1.16 -39.77 -22.32
C ASP A 42 -0.35 -39.93 -22.03
N ASP A 43 -0.90 -39.19 -21.07
CA ASP A 43 -2.35 -39.17 -20.82
C ASP A 43 -3.12 -38.49 -21.96
N ARG A 44 -4.08 -39.22 -22.53
CA ARG A 44 -4.92 -38.83 -23.66
C ARG A 44 -6.40 -38.62 -23.31
N ARG A 45 -6.76 -38.58 -22.03
CA ARG A 45 -8.12 -38.23 -21.60
C ARG A 45 -8.44 -36.78 -21.95
N GLY A 46 -9.67 -36.55 -22.41
CA GLY A 46 -10.25 -35.25 -22.73
C GLY A 46 -11.76 -35.26 -22.45
N VAL A 47 -12.44 -34.14 -22.66
CA VAL A 47 -13.84 -33.93 -22.24
C VAL A 47 -14.74 -33.67 -23.45
N ASP A 48 -15.98 -34.18 -23.38
CA ASP A 48 -16.97 -34.03 -24.45
C ASP A 48 -17.95 -32.90 -24.08
N PHE A 49 -17.65 -31.67 -24.50
CA PHE A 49 -18.46 -30.47 -24.27
C PHE A 49 -19.64 -30.33 -25.26
N ARG A 50 -19.79 -31.29 -26.18
CA ARG A 50 -20.88 -31.29 -27.17
C ARG A 50 -22.29 -31.24 -26.60
N PRO A 51 -22.62 -31.79 -25.41
CA PRO A 51 -23.93 -31.58 -24.79
C PRO A 51 -24.32 -30.10 -24.62
N PHE A 52 -23.36 -29.18 -24.59
CA PHE A 52 -23.59 -27.74 -24.51
C PHE A 52 -23.47 -27.06 -25.88
N SER A 53 -22.39 -27.33 -26.62
CA SER A 53 -22.18 -26.67 -27.91
C SER A 53 -23.17 -27.13 -29.00
N GLU A 54 -23.65 -28.37 -28.98
CA GLU A 54 -24.71 -28.84 -29.90
C GLU A 54 -26.08 -28.21 -29.57
N GLN A 55 -26.26 -27.61 -28.38
CA GLN A 55 -27.39 -26.72 -28.06
C GLN A 55 -27.18 -25.26 -28.51
N GLY A 56 -26.04 -24.94 -29.14
CA GLY A 56 -25.70 -23.60 -29.63
C GLY A 56 -25.06 -22.68 -28.59
N LEU A 57 -24.58 -23.22 -27.46
CA LEU A 57 -23.88 -22.47 -26.41
C LEU A 57 -22.38 -22.33 -26.75
N GLY A 58 -21.80 -21.18 -26.43
CA GLY A 58 -20.36 -20.96 -26.54
C GLY A 58 -19.61 -21.67 -25.43
N VAL A 59 -18.58 -22.45 -25.78
CA VAL A 59 -17.78 -23.22 -24.81
C VAL A 59 -16.37 -22.66 -24.72
N ILE A 60 -15.98 -22.29 -23.50
CA ILE A 60 -14.61 -21.89 -23.13
C ILE A 60 -14.09 -22.90 -22.10
N CYS A 61 -12.91 -23.47 -22.33
CA CYS A 61 -12.29 -24.42 -21.39
C CYS A 61 -10.97 -23.84 -20.85
N ARG A 62 -10.92 -23.61 -19.54
CA ARG A 62 -9.74 -23.23 -18.78
C ARG A 62 -8.96 -24.48 -18.40
N ILE A 63 -7.79 -24.64 -19.01
CA ILE A 63 -6.89 -25.77 -18.83
C ILE A 63 -5.84 -25.39 -17.78
N ASN A 64 -5.98 -25.96 -16.60
CA ASN A 64 -5.02 -25.87 -15.50
C ASN A 64 -4.18 -27.15 -15.41
N TYR A 65 -2.96 -27.05 -14.90
CA TYR A 65 -2.16 -28.20 -14.49
C TYR A 65 -2.74 -28.82 -13.21
N GLY A 66 -3.03 -27.99 -12.21
CA GLY A 66 -3.71 -28.34 -10.97
C GLY A 66 -4.11 -27.07 -10.20
N TYR A 67 -4.24 -27.21 -8.88
CA TYR A 67 -4.38 -26.13 -7.89
C TYR A 67 -3.27 -26.32 -6.83
N GLU A 68 -3.35 -25.78 -5.59
CA GLU A 68 -2.33 -26.08 -4.56
C GLU A 68 -2.11 -27.59 -4.37
N PRO A 69 -0.86 -28.09 -4.20
CA PRO A 69 0.45 -27.42 -4.27
C PRO A 69 1.07 -27.45 -5.68
N HIS A 70 0.29 -27.83 -6.69
CA HIS A 70 0.73 -28.10 -8.06
C HIS A 70 0.73 -26.86 -8.96
N GLY A 71 -0.11 -25.87 -8.66
CA GLY A 71 -0.28 -24.64 -9.43
C GLY A 71 -1.08 -24.81 -10.72
N THR A 72 -1.63 -23.70 -11.22
CA THR A 72 -2.45 -23.69 -12.45
C THR A 72 -1.61 -23.85 -13.72
N ILE A 73 -0.33 -23.51 -13.64
CA ILE A 73 0.72 -24.01 -14.51
C ILE A 73 1.80 -24.66 -13.62
N PRO A 74 2.55 -25.67 -14.12
CA PRO A 74 3.52 -26.37 -13.29
C PRO A 74 4.82 -25.57 -13.13
N HIS A 75 5.73 -26.12 -12.32
CA HIS A 75 7.11 -25.64 -12.24
C HIS A 75 7.75 -25.61 -13.64
N SER A 76 8.55 -24.58 -13.94
CA SER A 76 9.04 -24.24 -15.29
C SER A 76 9.97 -25.27 -15.94
N SER A 77 10.36 -26.31 -15.21
CA SER A 77 11.04 -27.52 -15.70
C SER A 77 10.10 -28.55 -16.33
N GLN A 78 8.78 -28.37 -16.26
CA GLN A 78 7.76 -29.30 -16.75
C GLN A 78 6.92 -28.75 -17.92
N TYR A 79 7.15 -27.50 -18.37
CA TYR A 79 6.34 -26.86 -19.41
C TYR A 79 6.27 -27.68 -20.72
N GLU A 80 7.38 -28.32 -21.13
CA GLU A 80 7.41 -29.16 -22.32
C GLU A 80 6.62 -30.47 -22.18
N ALA A 81 6.42 -30.98 -20.95
CA ALA A 81 5.55 -32.13 -20.67
C ALA A 81 4.08 -31.70 -20.61
N PHE A 82 3.79 -30.62 -19.88
CA PHE A 82 2.44 -30.04 -19.80
C PHE A 82 1.92 -29.62 -21.17
N ALA A 83 2.72 -28.98 -22.04
CA ALA A 83 2.31 -28.65 -23.40
C ALA A 83 1.92 -29.88 -24.25
N ARG A 84 2.55 -31.04 -24.02
CA ARG A 84 2.10 -32.31 -24.64
C ARG A 84 0.79 -32.80 -24.03
N ARG A 85 0.64 -32.75 -22.70
CA ARG A 85 -0.61 -33.10 -22.02
C ARG A 85 -1.80 -32.23 -22.45
N VAL A 86 -1.59 -30.91 -22.59
CA VAL A 86 -2.54 -29.94 -23.15
C VAL A 86 -2.95 -30.33 -24.57
N ALA A 87 -1.98 -30.64 -25.44
CA ALA A 87 -2.29 -31.06 -26.82
C ALA A 87 -3.08 -32.38 -26.86
N ASN A 88 -2.70 -33.38 -26.08
CA ASN A 88 -3.45 -34.64 -25.96
C ASN A 88 -4.89 -34.40 -25.47
N PHE A 89 -5.07 -33.53 -24.47
CA PHE A 89 -6.38 -33.17 -23.93
C PHE A 89 -7.25 -32.50 -24.99
N VAL A 90 -6.71 -31.49 -25.69
CA VAL A 90 -7.42 -30.76 -26.75
C VAL A 90 -7.76 -31.67 -27.94
N GLN A 91 -6.86 -32.58 -28.34
CA GLN A 91 -7.09 -33.51 -29.46
C GLN A 91 -8.22 -34.52 -29.18
N THR A 92 -8.37 -34.98 -27.93
CA THR A 92 -9.44 -35.91 -27.54
C THR A 92 -10.76 -35.19 -27.25
N SER A 93 -10.69 -33.95 -26.76
CA SER A 93 -11.86 -33.15 -26.38
C SER A 93 -12.70 -32.69 -27.57
N ARG A 94 -14.01 -32.52 -27.36
CA ARG A 94 -14.98 -32.22 -28.44
C ARG A 94 -15.94 -31.12 -28.02
N GLY A 95 -16.45 -30.35 -28.99
CA GLY A 95 -17.42 -29.28 -28.72
C GLY A 95 -16.82 -28.00 -28.11
N CYS A 96 -15.50 -27.92 -27.91
CA CYS A 96 -14.80 -26.71 -27.49
C CYS A 96 -13.82 -26.26 -28.58
N LYS A 97 -13.69 -24.92 -28.73
CA LYS A 97 -12.77 -24.26 -29.67
C LYS A 97 -12.07 -23.00 -29.10
N ILE A 98 -12.19 -22.79 -27.79
CA ILE A 98 -11.61 -21.67 -27.06
C ILE A 98 -10.96 -22.20 -25.77
N TRP A 99 -9.65 -22.10 -25.68
CA TRP A 99 -8.83 -22.72 -24.63
C TRP A 99 -8.08 -21.65 -23.84
N VAL A 100 -8.26 -21.57 -22.53
CA VAL A 100 -7.52 -20.67 -21.65
C VAL A 100 -6.40 -21.46 -20.98
N ILE A 101 -5.15 -20.97 -20.98
CA ILE A 101 -4.01 -21.70 -20.39
C ILE A 101 -3.65 -21.14 -19.01
N GLY A 102 -3.89 -21.92 -17.97
CA GLY A 102 -3.69 -21.54 -16.57
C GLY A 102 -4.68 -20.49 -16.06
N ASN A 103 -4.55 -20.16 -14.77
CA ASN A 103 -5.39 -19.19 -14.07
C ASN A 103 -4.57 -18.39 -13.05
N GLU A 104 -4.80 -17.09 -12.96
CA GLU A 104 -4.39 -16.21 -11.85
C GLU A 104 -2.93 -16.34 -11.39
N MET A 105 -1.99 -16.50 -12.31
CA MET A 105 -0.60 -16.91 -11.99
C MET A 105 0.23 -15.83 -11.26
N ASN A 106 -0.32 -14.63 -11.06
CA ASN A 106 0.21 -13.61 -10.14
C ASN A 106 -0.19 -13.87 -8.67
N TYR A 107 -1.29 -14.57 -8.41
CA TYR A 107 -1.70 -15.01 -7.08
C TYR A 107 -0.78 -16.13 -6.58
N ALA A 108 -0.41 -16.12 -5.30
CA ALA A 108 0.50 -17.11 -4.76
C ALA A 108 -0.11 -18.52 -4.62
N VAL A 109 -1.41 -18.65 -4.35
CA VAL A 109 -2.11 -19.97 -4.25
C VAL A 109 -1.99 -20.76 -5.55
N GLU A 110 -2.00 -20.06 -6.69
CA GLU A 110 -2.01 -20.66 -8.02
C GLU A 110 -0.60 -21.06 -8.50
N ARG A 111 0.44 -20.94 -7.64
CA ARG A 111 1.84 -21.24 -7.98
C ARG A 111 2.22 -22.70 -7.77
N PRO A 112 3.10 -23.25 -8.63
CA PRO A 112 3.65 -24.58 -8.41
C PRO A 112 4.65 -24.59 -7.24
N GLY A 113 4.52 -25.55 -6.34
CA GLY A 113 5.36 -25.68 -5.15
C GLY A 113 5.00 -24.72 -4.01
N ILE A 114 3.86 -24.04 -4.09
CA ILE A 114 3.26 -23.33 -2.95
C ILE A 114 2.96 -24.34 -1.83
N GLN A 115 3.06 -23.92 -0.58
CA GLN A 115 2.55 -24.64 0.58
C GLN A 115 1.96 -23.64 1.56
N ILE A 116 0.71 -23.84 1.98
CA ILE A 116 -0.04 -22.93 2.84
C ILE A 116 -0.46 -23.63 4.13
N ASP A 117 -0.24 -22.96 5.26
CA ASP A 117 -0.67 -23.38 6.58
C ASP A 117 -2.14 -22.99 6.80
N TRP A 118 -3.05 -23.75 6.21
CA TRP A 118 -4.50 -23.50 6.30
C TRP A 118 -5.03 -23.51 7.74
N SER A 119 -4.32 -24.11 8.70
CA SER A 119 -4.68 -24.02 10.12
C SER A 119 -4.70 -22.57 10.64
N ARG A 120 -3.91 -21.67 10.04
CA ARG A 120 -3.89 -20.23 10.36
C ARG A 120 -5.12 -19.48 9.86
N HIS A 121 -5.92 -20.07 8.97
CA HIS A 121 -7.22 -19.53 8.60
C HIS A 121 -8.34 -19.99 9.56
N GLY A 122 -8.07 -20.83 10.57
CA GLY A 122 -9.08 -21.36 11.48
C GLY A 122 -9.80 -20.30 12.34
N SER A 123 -11.11 -20.18 12.17
CA SER A 123 -12.03 -19.50 13.09
C SER A 123 -12.65 -20.53 14.04
N GLY A 124 -12.94 -20.15 15.30
CA GLY A 124 -13.55 -21.02 16.32
C GLY A 124 -15.03 -21.40 16.09
N LEU A 125 -15.42 -21.60 14.82
CA LEU A 125 -16.74 -21.97 14.31
C LEU A 125 -16.58 -23.07 13.22
N SER A 126 -15.60 -23.95 13.41
CA SER A 126 -15.09 -24.92 12.43
C SER A 126 -15.88 -26.24 12.41
N ASP A 127 -17.14 -26.17 11.99
CA ASP A 127 -17.94 -27.36 11.61
C ASP A 127 -18.71 -27.14 10.29
N VAL A 128 -19.06 -25.90 9.93
CA VAL A 128 -19.96 -25.60 8.79
C VAL A 128 -19.22 -25.06 7.55
N LEU A 129 -18.00 -24.56 7.70
CA LEU A 129 -17.23 -23.96 6.60
C LEU A 129 -16.33 -24.98 5.86
N ASP A 130 -15.76 -25.95 6.57
CA ASP A 130 -14.85 -26.94 5.97
C ASP A 130 -15.59 -27.97 5.07
N GLU A 131 -16.90 -28.17 5.28
CA GLU A 131 -17.76 -28.90 4.34
C GLU A 131 -18.09 -28.10 3.06
N ALA A 132 -17.84 -26.78 3.06
CA ALA A 132 -18.38 -25.84 2.07
C ALA A 132 -17.34 -25.15 1.17
N ASP A 133 -16.04 -25.46 1.32
CA ASP A 133 -14.97 -25.07 0.37
C ASP A 133 -13.74 -26.02 0.50
N PRO A 134 -13.88 -27.29 0.08
CA PRO A 134 -12.85 -28.33 0.26
C PRO A 134 -11.61 -28.17 -0.66
N LEU A 135 -11.56 -27.11 -1.47
CA LEU A 135 -10.41 -26.73 -2.32
C LEU A 135 -9.82 -25.36 -1.94
N HIS A 136 -10.41 -24.67 -0.96
CA HIS A 136 -9.99 -23.35 -0.47
C HIS A 136 -9.94 -22.27 -1.56
N HIS A 137 -10.79 -22.37 -2.58
CA HIS A 137 -10.92 -21.37 -3.64
C HIS A 137 -11.68 -20.11 -3.17
N GLY A 138 -12.43 -20.22 -2.07
CA GLY A 138 -13.38 -19.26 -1.53
C GLY A 138 -12.79 -18.05 -0.80
N LEU A 139 -11.49 -17.82 -0.80
CA LEU A 139 -10.84 -16.91 0.17
C LEU A 139 -11.15 -15.43 -0.11
N PRO A 140 -11.77 -14.67 0.83
CA PRO A 140 -12.04 -13.23 0.63
C PRO A 140 -10.78 -12.40 0.33
N VAL A 141 -9.64 -12.84 0.90
CA VAL A 141 -8.30 -12.26 0.67
C VAL A 141 -7.89 -12.24 -0.81
N ARG A 142 -8.47 -13.10 -1.65
CA ARG A 142 -8.21 -13.16 -3.10
C ARG A 142 -8.43 -11.79 -3.77
N PHE A 143 -9.39 -11.02 -3.29
CA PHE A 143 -9.84 -9.76 -3.89
C PHE A 143 -9.14 -8.51 -3.33
N ASN A 144 -8.34 -8.64 -2.28
CA ASN A 144 -7.95 -7.50 -1.43
C ASN A 144 -6.53 -6.96 -1.74
N VAL A 145 -6.44 -5.73 -2.27
CA VAL A 145 -5.20 -4.91 -2.19
C VAL A 145 -4.96 -4.39 -0.77
N LEU A 146 -6.07 -4.05 -0.10
CA LEU A 146 -6.11 -3.44 1.22
C LEU A 146 -6.19 -4.53 2.30
N PRO A 147 -5.74 -4.27 3.53
CA PRO A 147 -5.93 -5.24 4.62
C PRO A 147 -7.42 -5.52 4.82
N ASP A 148 -7.76 -6.80 4.95
CA ASP A 148 -9.06 -7.22 5.46
C ASP A 148 -9.25 -6.63 6.86
N TYR A 149 -10.40 -6.01 7.11
CA TYR A 149 -10.74 -5.35 8.38
C TYR A 149 -11.66 -6.20 9.27
N SER A 150 -11.96 -7.44 8.88
CA SER A 150 -12.59 -8.41 9.79
C SER A 150 -11.67 -8.75 10.96
N ASP A 151 -12.25 -9.11 12.11
CA ASP A 151 -11.50 -9.57 13.29
C ASP A 151 -10.89 -10.99 13.11
N GLU A 152 -10.94 -11.55 11.90
CA GLU A 152 -10.36 -12.84 11.57
C GLU A 152 -8.93 -12.69 11.03
N ILE A 153 -7.96 -13.40 11.61
CA ILE A 153 -6.55 -13.31 11.20
C ILE A 153 -6.33 -14.09 9.89
N ARG A 154 -6.79 -13.53 8.76
CA ARG A 154 -6.82 -14.18 7.46
C ARG A 154 -6.14 -13.33 6.39
N THR A 155 -4.84 -13.51 6.18
CA THR A 155 -4.21 -13.17 4.89
C THR A 155 -3.37 -14.32 4.36
N THR A 156 -3.57 -14.68 3.09
CA THR A 156 -2.84 -15.75 2.39
C THR A 156 -1.32 -15.55 2.49
N ARG A 157 -0.84 -14.30 2.47
CA ARG A 157 0.59 -13.96 2.63
C ARG A 157 1.16 -14.36 4.00
N GLY A 158 0.35 -14.39 5.07
CA GLY A 158 0.74 -14.84 6.40
C GLY A 158 0.66 -16.37 6.61
N ALA A 159 -0.09 -17.07 5.75
CA ALA A 159 -0.27 -18.52 5.80
C ALA A 159 0.77 -19.30 4.97
N ILE A 160 1.43 -18.67 3.99
CA ILE A 160 2.47 -19.30 3.17
C ILE A 160 3.64 -19.84 4.02
N ILE A 161 3.91 -21.14 3.88
CA ILE A 161 5.08 -21.87 4.37
C ILE A 161 6.19 -21.85 3.31
N SER A 162 5.84 -22.21 2.06
CA SER A 162 6.72 -22.21 0.88
C SER A 162 6.07 -21.35 -0.21
N PRO A 163 6.75 -20.34 -0.80
CA PRO A 163 6.15 -19.37 -1.71
C PRO A 163 5.94 -19.84 -3.16
N GLY A 164 6.31 -21.09 -3.47
CA GLY A 164 6.31 -21.66 -4.82
C GLY A 164 7.31 -21.00 -5.78
N GLU A 165 7.31 -21.45 -7.04
CA GLU A 165 7.96 -20.70 -8.12
C GLU A 165 7.09 -19.49 -8.47
N SER A 166 7.65 -18.29 -8.33
CA SER A 166 6.95 -17.05 -8.68
C SER A 166 6.87 -16.90 -10.20
N ILE A 167 5.70 -17.15 -10.77
CA ILE A 167 5.46 -17.09 -12.22
C ILE A 167 5.53 -15.64 -12.71
N THR A 168 6.70 -15.22 -13.21
CA THR A 168 6.89 -13.93 -13.87
C THR A 168 6.25 -13.90 -15.27
N PRO A 169 6.03 -12.72 -15.89
CA PRO A 169 5.52 -12.64 -17.26
C PRO A 169 6.32 -13.48 -18.28
N ASN A 170 7.64 -13.56 -18.14
CA ASN A 170 8.51 -14.39 -18.99
C ASN A 170 8.26 -15.90 -18.80
N LEU A 171 8.02 -16.36 -17.58
CA LEU A 171 7.70 -17.76 -17.30
C LEU A 171 6.31 -18.13 -17.83
N TYR A 172 5.32 -17.29 -17.59
CA TYR A 172 3.98 -17.49 -18.14
C TYR A 172 3.99 -17.51 -19.67
N ALA A 173 4.59 -16.50 -20.31
CA ALA A 173 4.67 -16.40 -21.76
C ALA A 173 5.34 -17.63 -22.40
N ARG A 174 6.42 -18.17 -21.80
CA ARG A 174 7.03 -19.43 -22.25
C ARG A 174 6.07 -20.62 -22.15
N CYS A 175 5.38 -20.78 -21.01
CA CYS A 175 4.42 -21.86 -20.81
C CYS A 175 3.27 -21.80 -21.84
N TYR A 176 2.66 -20.62 -21.95
CA TYR A 176 1.57 -20.32 -22.87
C TYR A 176 1.97 -20.54 -24.34
N GLN A 177 3.15 -20.04 -24.76
CA GLN A 177 3.65 -20.24 -26.13
C GLN A 177 3.87 -21.71 -26.47
N LEU A 178 4.40 -22.51 -25.54
CA LEU A 178 4.55 -23.96 -25.72
C LEU A 178 3.18 -24.64 -25.87
N CYS A 179 2.22 -24.32 -25.02
CA CYS A 179 0.86 -24.88 -25.06
C CYS A 179 0.12 -24.50 -26.36
N ARG A 180 0.09 -23.20 -26.72
CA ARG A 180 -0.52 -22.72 -27.97
C ARG A 180 0.12 -23.34 -29.21
N THR A 181 1.45 -23.43 -29.24
CA THR A 181 2.19 -24.06 -30.35
C THR A 181 1.90 -25.56 -30.45
N ALA A 182 1.64 -26.24 -29.33
CA ALA A 182 1.26 -27.65 -29.34
C ALA A 182 -0.18 -27.85 -29.85
N ILE A 183 -1.13 -27.00 -29.43
CA ILE A 183 -2.53 -26.99 -29.92
C ILE A 183 -2.59 -26.73 -31.42
N GLN A 184 -1.96 -25.65 -31.91
CA GLN A 184 -2.02 -25.23 -33.32
C GLN A 184 -1.30 -26.19 -34.30
N ARG A 185 -0.65 -27.24 -33.80
CA ARG A 185 -0.07 -28.34 -34.60
C ARG A 185 -0.97 -29.57 -34.71
N LEU A 186 -2.10 -29.60 -34.02
CA LEU A 186 -3.08 -30.68 -34.10
C LEU A 186 -3.97 -30.46 -35.34
N PRO A 187 -4.12 -31.47 -36.21
CA PRO A 187 -5.01 -31.37 -37.37
C PRO A 187 -6.45 -31.04 -36.97
N GLY A 188 -7.02 -29.98 -37.53
CA GLY A 188 -8.37 -29.49 -37.20
C GLY A 188 -8.45 -28.58 -35.96
N HIS A 189 -7.31 -28.15 -35.39
CA HIS A 189 -7.22 -27.16 -34.31
C HIS A 189 -6.29 -25.97 -34.63
N GLU A 190 -5.94 -25.78 -35.90
CA GLU A 190 -5.06 -24.71 -36.39
C GLU A 190 -5.68 -23.31 -36.14
N GLU A 191 -7.02 -23.24 -36.14
CA GLU A 191 -7.85 -22.04 -35.99
C GLU A 191 -8.59 -21.98 -34.63
N ASP A 192 -8.14 -22.75 -33.63
CA ASP A 192 -8.65 -22.69 -32.26
C ASP A 192 -8.13 -21.42 -31.57
N GLN A 193 -8.96 -20.77 -30.77
CA GLN A 193 -8.51 -19.63 -29.95
C GLN A 193 -7.80 -20.15 -28.71
N VAL A 194 -6.52 -19.79 -28.53
CA VAL A 194 -5.81 -20.02 -27.27
C VAL A 194 -5.65 -18.69 -26.54
N LEU A 195 -6.39 -18.51 -25.46
CA LEU A 195 -6.47 -17.28 -24.69
C LEU A 195 -5.40 -17.23 -23.59
N VAL A 196 -4.80 -16.06 -23.39
CA VAL A 196 -4.04 -15.75 -22.16
C VAL A 196 -4.99 -15.89 -20.97
N GLY A 197 -4.56 -16.62 -19.95
CA GLY A 197 -5.32 -16.81 -18.72
C GLY A 197 -5.45 -15.53 -17.91
N ALA A 198 -6.57 -15.42 -17.20
CA ALA A 198 -6.87 -14.24 -16.42
C ALA A 198 -5.80 -14.00 -15.35
N VAL A 199 -5.46 -12.73 -15.17
CA VAL A 199 -4.58 -12.26 -14.10
C VAL A 199 -5.47 -11.85 -12.95
N ALA A 200 -5.18 -12.31 -11.73
CA ALA A 200 -5.97 -11.98 -10.55
C ALA A 200 -5.98 -10.46 -10.38
N PRO A 201 -7.14 -9.78 -10.41
CA PRO A 201 -7.20 -8.39 -10.03
C PRO A 201 -6.70 -8.23 -8.60
N TRP A 202 -6.15 -7.06 -8.29
CA TRP A 202 -5.75 -6.65 -6.94
C TRP A 202 -4.58 -7.42 -6.30
N ASN A 203 -4.16 -8.56 -6.87
CA ASN A 203 -3.14 -9.39 -6.25
C ASN A 203 -1.70 -8.93 -6.53
N THR A 204 -1.04 -8.44 -5.48
CA THR A 204 0.31 -7.85 -5.50
C THR A 204 1.44 -8.83 -5.12
N GLN A 205 1.21 -10.14 -5.17
CA GLN A 205 2.16 -11.12 -4.63
C GLN A 205 3.29 -11.50 -5.59
N THR A 206 3.15 -11.27 -6.90
CA THR A 206 4.21 -11.49 -7.90
C THR A 206 4.89 -10.18 -8.30
N THR A 207 6.11 -9.99 -7.81
CA THR A 207 6.96 -8.81 -8.05
C THR A 207 8.19 -9.17 -8.89
N TYR A 208 8.61 -8.32 -9.82
CA TYR A 208 9.75 -8.58 -10.71
C TYR A 208 10.41 -7.27 -11.18
N PRO A 209 11.63 -7.30 -11.75
CA PRO A 209 12.28 -6.09 -12.27
C PRO A 209 11.40 -5.35 -13.27
N GLY A 210 11.11 -4.07 -13.01
CA GLY A 210 10.15 -3.26 -13.77
C GLY A 210 8.75 -3.19 -13.17
N ASN A 211 8.37 -4.12 -12.28
CA ASN A 211 7.13 -4.11 -11.51
C ASN A 211 7.39 -4.50 -10.04
N PRO A 212 8.00 -3.60 -9.24
CA PRO A 212 8.36 -3.88 -7.85
C PRO A 212 7.14 -3.94 -6.92
N ASN A 213 6.02 -3.31 -7.29
CA ASN A 213 4.81 -3.25 -6.48
C ASN A 213 3.84 -4.41 -6.73
N GLY A 214 4.05 -5.22 -7.78
CA GLY A 214 3.12 -6.28 -8.19
C GLY A 214 1.81 -5.74 -8.76
N ASP A 215 1.84 -4.64 -9.52
CA ASP A 215 0.66 -4.15 -10.26
C ASP A 215 0.22 -5.23 -11.26
N TRP A 216 -0.96 -5.80 -11.03
CA TRP A 216 -1.55 -6.90 -11.81
C TRP A 216 -1.91 -6.48 -13.24
N VAL A 217 -2.31 -5.23 -13.45
CA VAL A 217 -2.58 -4.70 -14.80
C VAL A 217 -1.26 -4.48 -15.55
N GLN A 218 -0.18 -4.11 -14.84
CA GLN A 218 1.15 -4.15 -15.43
C GLN A 218 1.61 -5.59 -15.73
N TYR A 219 1.39 -6.56 -14.84
CA TYR A 219 1.72 -7.97 -15.09
C TYR A 219 1.03 -8.49 -16.36
N PHE A 220 -0.26 -8.19 -16.53
CA PHE A 220 -1.02 -8.48 -17.75
C PHE A 220 -0.40 -7.81 -18.99
N ARG A 221 -0.18 -6.48 -18.96
CA ARG A 221 0.44 -5.73 -20.06
C ARG A 221 1.81 -6.30 -20.45
N ASP A 222 2.63 -6.64 -19.47
CA ASP A 222 3.99 -7.12 -19.67
C ASP A 222 3.98 -8.55 -20.26
N ILE A 223 2.98 -9.40 -19.94
CA ILE A 223 2.71 -10.65 -20.69
C ILE A 223 2.37 -10.34 -22.15
N LEU A 224 1.43 -9.43 -22.40
CA LEU A 224 0.99 -9.12 -23.77
C LEU A 224 2.14 -8.57 -24.63
N ALA A 225 3.02 -7.73 -24.05
CA ALA A 225 4.21 -7.22 -24.71
C ALA A 225 5.24 -8.32 -25.06
N LEU A 226 5.33 -9.40 -24.27
CA LEU A 226 6.20 -10.54 -24.56
C LEU A 226 5.64 -11.49 -25.63
N LEU A 227 4.32 -11.53 -25.80
CA LEU A 227 3.64 -12.36 -26.80
C LEU A 227 3.48 -11.63 -28.15
N GLY A 228 3.06 -10.38 -28.12
CA GLY A 228 2.74 -9.58 -29.31
C GLY A 228 1.51 -10.10 -30.10
N PRO A 229 1.10 -9.37 -31.15
CA PRO A 229 -0.17 -9.56 -31.87
C PRO A 229 -0.27 -10.82 -32.75
N LYS A 230 0.75 -11.71 -32.74
CA LYS A 230 0.78 -12.92 -33.59
C LYS A 230 0.86 -14.23 -32.79
N SER A 231 1.35 -14.16 -31.56
CA SER A 231 1.51 -15.35 -30.70
C SER A 231 0.40 -15.47 -29.66
N CYS A 232 -0.68 -14.70 -29.79
CA CYS A 232 -1.85 -14.72 -28.91
C CYS A 232 -3.15 -14.49 -29.71
N ASP A 233 -4.25 -15.16 -29.33
CA ASP A 233 -5.53 -15.09 -30.04
C ASP A 233 -6.62 -14.30 -29.29
N GLY A 234 -6.36 -13.95 -28.02
CA GLY A 234 -7.27 -13.24 -27.13
C GLY A 234 -6.95 -13.45 -25.65
N PHE A 235 -7.79 -12.91 -24.79
CA PHE A 235 -7.55 -12.81 -23.35
C PHE A 235 -8.79 -13.22 -22.55
N ALA A 236 -8.57 -14.01 -21.50
CA ALA A 236 -9.48 -14.13 -20.37
C ALA A 236 -9.20 -13.00 -19.36
N LEU A 237 -10.23 -12.44 -18.77
CA LEU A 237 -10.19 -11.41 -17.73
C LEU A 237 -11.09 -11.82 -16.57
N HIS A 238 -10.75 -11.41 -15.35
CA HIS A 238 -11.61 -11.56 -14.18
C HIS A 238 -11.94 -10.16 -13.61
N THR A 239 -13.14 -9.98 -13.07
CA THR A 239 -13.52 -8.74 -12.40
C THR A 239 -14.65 -8.96 -11.40
N TYR A 240 -14.69 -8.17 -10.33
CA TYR A 240 -15.54 -8.45 -9.16
C TYR A 240 -15.96 -7.14 -8.46
N THR A 241 -16.79 -7.22 -7.43
CA THR A 241 -17.02 -6.12 -6.48
C THR A 241 -16.59 -6.51 -5.06
N HIS A 242 -16.10 -5.56 -4.26
CA HIS A 242 -15.70 -5.77 -2.87
C HIS A 242 -16.89 -5.98 -1.91
N GLY A 243 -18.12 -5.85 -2.42
CA GLY A 243 -19.37 -6.13 -1.73
C GLY A 243 -20.48 -6.48 -2.72
N ALA A 244 -21.72 -6.49 -2.23
CA ALA A 244 -22.89 -6.96 -2.97
C ALA A 244 -23.81 -5.82 -3.46
N ASP A 245 -23.41 -4.55 -3.30
CA ASP A 245 -24.20 -3.39 -3.68
C ASP A 245 -24.09 -3.17 -5.21
N PRO A 246 -25.20 -3.13 -5.98
CA PRO A 246 -25.15 -2.87 -7.42
C PRO A 246 -24.48 -1.54 -7.79
N ALA A 247 -24.45 -0.55 -6.88
CA ALA A 247 -23.72 0.70 -7.09
C ALA A 247 -22.21 0.46 -7.30
N GLN A 248 -21.65 -0.61 -6.74
CA GLN A 248 -20.24 -0.99 -6.94
C GLN A 248 -19.95 -1.39 -8.40
N ILE A 249 -20.93 -1.87 -9.16
CA ILE A 249 -20.75 -2.20 -10.59
C ILE A 249 -20.31 -0.97 -11.41
N THR A 250 -20.96 0.17 -11.16
CA THR A 250 -20.74 1.43 -11.91
C THR A 250 -19.77 2.36 -11.20
N SER A 251 -19.06 1.87 -10.19
CA SER A 251 -18.20 2.67 -9.33
C SER A 251 -16.86 2.98 -10.00
N ASP A 252 -16.58 4.27 -10.20
CA ASP A 252 -15.28 4.78 -10.63
C ASP A 252 -14.26 4.90 -9.48
N VAL A 253 -14.58 4.41 -8.28
CA VAL A 253 -13.67 4.46 -7.12
C VAL A 253 -12.35 3.79 -7.45
N LYS A 254 -11.28 4.58 -7.38
CA LYS A 254 -9.90 4.12 -7.51
C LYS A 254 -9.32 3.72 -6.15
N LEU A 255 -8.38 2.79 -6.18
CA LEU A 255 -7.58 2.38 -5.03
C LEU A 255 -6.66 3.50 -4.54
N PRO A 256 -6.15 3.45 -3.30
CA PRO A 256 -5.13 4.40 -2.85
C PRO A 256 -3.75 4.10 -3.49
N PRO A 257 -2.78 5.04 -3.36
CA PRO A 257 -1.41 4.82 -3.80
C PRO A 257 -0.78 3.55 -3.19
N PRO A 258 0.04 2.79 -3.94
CA PRO A 258 0.60 3.13 -5.26
C PRO A 258 -0.28 2.75 -6.46
N PHE A 259 -1.54 2.35 -6.24
CA PHE A 259 -2.44 1.83 -7.28
C PHE A 259 -3.53 2.83 -7.69
N GLN A 260 -3.32 4.13 -7.52
CA GLN A 260 -4.34 5.18 -7.71
C GLN A 260 -4.91 5.35 -9.13
N ASN A 261 -4.37 4.59 -10.09
CA ASN A 261 -4.90 4.50 -11.46
C ASN A 261 -5.81 3.26 -11.66
N ARG A 262 -5.96 2.37 -10.67
CA ARG A 262 -6.71 1.11 -10.73
C ARG A 262 -8.02 1.23 -9.96
N HIS A 263 -9.12 0.69 -10.51
CA HIS A 263 -10.40 0.66 -9.82
C HIS A 263 -10.40 -0.34 -8.65
N LEU A 264 -11.16 -0.01 -7.62
CA LEU A 264 -11.48 -0.88 -6.49
C LEU A 264 -12.56 -1.90 -6.85
N GLU A 265 -13.50 -1.54 -7.71
CA GLU A 265 -14.71 -2.33 -7.98
C GLU A 265 -14.74 -2.88 -9.41
N PHE A 266 -15.92 -3.29 -9.88
CA PHE A 266 -16.16 -3.99 -11.15
C PHE A 266 -15.50 -3.31 -12.37
N ARG A 267 -15.39 -1.97 -12.38
CA ARG A 267 -14.67 -1.25 -13.46
C ARG A 267 -13.17 -1.58 -13.54
N ALA A 268 -12.62 -2.42 -12.67
CA ALA A 268 -11.28 -3.01 -12.81
C ALA A 268 -11.09 -3.73 -14.16
N PHE A 269 -12.16 -4.24 -14.80
CA PHE A 269 -12.06 -4.75 -16.18
C PHE A 269 -11.54 -3.66 -17.15
N GLN A 270 -11.93 -2.40 -16.96
CA GLN A 270 -11.52 -1.29 -17.82
C GLN A 270 -10.01 -1.04 -17.74
N ASP A 271 -9.38 -1.22 -16.58
CA ASP A 271 -7.93 -1.02 -16.43
C ASP A 271 -7.15 -2.08 -17.22
N PHE A 272 -7.61 -3.34 -17.21
CA PHE A 272 -7.06 -4.38 -18.09
C PHE A 272 -7.28 -4.05 -19.57
N MET A 273 -8.50 -3.65 -19.97
CA MET A 273 -8.83 -3.33 -21.36
C MET A 273 -8.01 -2.13 -21.90
N GLN A 274 -7.79 -1.11 -21.09
CA GLN A 274 -6.94 0.05 -21.44
C GLN A 274 -5.47 -0.35 -21.59
N ALA A 275 -5.00 -1.34 -20.82
CA ALA A 275 -3.63 -1.85 -20.87
C ALA A 275 -3.31 -2.73 -22.09
N ILE A 276 -4.32 -3.15 -22.88
CA ILE A 276 -4.09 -3.93 -24.11
C ILE A 276 -3.33 -3.07 -25.15
N PRO A 277 -2.17 -3.55 -25.66
CA PRO A 277 -1.40 -2.86 -26.71
C PRO A 277 -2.25 -2.55 -27.94
N ALA A 278 -2.05 -1.38 -28.54
CA ALA A 278 -2.95 -0.85 -29.59
C ALA A 278 -3.07 -1.76 -30.82
N ASP A 279 -1.99 -2.45 -31.19
CA ASP A 279 -1.94 -3.46 -32.26
C ASP A 279 -2.62 -4.79 -31.87
N MET A 280 -2.80 -5.07 -30.57
CA MET A 280 -3.49 -6.25 -30.04
C MET A 280 -4.98 -6.03 -29.77
N ARG A 281 -5.50 -4.80 -29.87
CA ARG A 281 -6.93 -4.47 -29.61
C ARG A 281 -7.94 -5.06 -30.59
N HIS A 282 -7.46 -5.77 -31.62
CA HIS A 282 -8.28 -6.52 -32.57
C HIS A 282 -8.59 -7.96 -32.12
N LEU A 283 -7.94 -8.44 -31.05
CA LEU A 283 -8.10 -9.77 -30.48
C LEU A 283 -9.35 -9.85 -29.58
N ALA A 284 -9.77 -11.07 -29.25
CA ALA A 284 -10.97 -11.32 -28.45
C ALA A 284 -10.71 -11.11 -26.94
N ALA A 285 -11.66 -10.52 -26.23
CA ALA A 285 -11.65 -10.40 -24.77
C ALA A 285 -12.91 -11.04 -24.18
N TYR A 286 -12.76 -11.80 -23.10
CA TYR A 286 -13.84 -12.50 -22.39
C TYR A 286 -13.66 -12.29 -20.88
N ILE A 287 -14.67 -11.82 -20.16
CA ILE A 287 -14.64 -11.88 -18.69
C ILE A 287 -15.13 -13.27 -18.29
N THR A 288 -14.18 -14.15 -17.98
CA THR A 288 -14.42 -15.59 -17.73
C THR A 288 -14.89 -15.89 -16.31
N GLU A 289 -14.80 -14.92 -15.40
CA GLU A 289 -15.17 -15.08 -14.00
C GLU A 289 -15.59 -13.72 -13.42
N THR A 290 -16.78 -13.65 -12.81
CA THR A 290 -17.27 -12.48 -12.08
C THR A 290 -18.27 -12.85 -10.98
N ASP A 291 -18.12 -12.21 -9.83
CA ASP A 291 -19.00 -12.29 -8.66
C ASP A 291 -18.64 -11.16 -7.66
N GLN A 292 -19.23 -11.23 -6.46
CA GLN A 292 -18.89 -10.36 -5.33
C GLN A 292 -17.86 -11.05 -4.42
N SER A 293 -17.05 -10.30 -3.66
CA SER A 293 -15.98 -10.84 -2.82
C SER A 293 -16.43 -11.84 -1.72
N GLY A 294 -17.73 -11.83 -1.39
CA GLY A 294 -18.39 -12.75 -0.47
C GLY A 294 -19.28 -13.78 -1.21
N PRO A 295 -19.77 -14.82 -0.52
CA PRO A 295 -20.69 -15.78 -1.15
C PRO A 295 -21.92 -15.08 -1.72
N TRP A 296 -22.49 -15.58 -2.83
CA TRP A 296 -23.81 -15.14 -3.28
C TRP A 296 -24.83 -15.32 -2.15
N LEU A 297 -25.65 -14.29 -1.94
CA LEU A 297 -26.79 -14.36 -1.04
C LEU A 297 -28.03 -14.82 -1.80
N ASP A 298 -28.99 -15.42 -1.11
CA ASP A 298 -30.27 -15.78 -1.70
C ASP A 298 -31.23 -14.58 -1.74
N VAL A 299 -30.81 -13.53 -2.46
CA VAL A 299 -31.54 -12.26 -2.58
C VAL A 299 -31.33 -11.68 -3.98
N ASN A 300 -32.40 -11.17 -4.59
CA ASN A 300 -32.30 -10.34 -5.78
C ASN A 300 -32.01 -8.89 -5.34
N TRP A 301 -30.79 -8.40 -5.59
CA TRP A 301 -30.43 -6.99 -5.40
C TRP A 301 -30.24 -6.23 -6.71
N GLY A 302 -30.31 -6.88 -7.87
CA GLY A 302 -30.08 -6.25 -9.18
C GLY A 302 -28.60 -6.17 -9.57
N TRP A 303 -27.72 -6.86 -8.86
CA TRP A 303 -26.28 -6.89 -9.13
C TRP A 303 -26.01 -7.49 -10.51
N VAL A 304 -26.68 -8.61 -10.85
CA VAL A 304 -26.47 -9.32 -12.12
C VAL A 304 -27.03 -8.50 -13.28
N GLN A 305 -28.23 -7.93 -13.12
CA GLN A 305 -28.79 -6.98 -14.07
C GLN A 305 -27.84 -5.81 -14.36
N GLN A 306 -27.27 -5.20 -13.32
CA GLN A 306 -26.38 -4.06 -13.46
C GLN A 306 -25.02 -4.45 -14.07
N ALA A 307 -24.45 -5.60 -13.68
CA ALA A 307 -23.18 -6.12 -14.23
C ALA A 307 -23.27 -6.35 -15.75
N TYR A 308 -24.35 -6.97 -16.22
CA TYR A 308 -24.57 -7.14 -17.66
C TYR A 308 -24.87 -5.81 -18.37
N ALA A 309 -25.57 -4.87 -17.73
CA ALA A 309 -25.85 -3.55 -18.28
C ALA A 309 -24.56 -2.72 -18.50
N GLU A 310 -23.61 -2.75 -17.55
CA GLU A 310 -22.31 -2.06 -17.65
C GLU A 310 -21.46 -2.61 -18.80
N ILE A 311 -21.35 -3.94 -18.95
CA ILE A 311 -20.61 -4.55 -20.06
C ILE A 311 -21.32 -4.32 -21.41
N ALA A 312 -22.65 -4.30 -21.43
CA ALA A 312 -23.42 -3.94 -22.61
C ALA A 312 -23.17 -2.47 -23.02
N ALA A 313 -23.16 -1.54 -22.07
CA ALA A 313 -22.86 -0.12 -22.30
C ALA A 313 -21.43 0.07 -22.81
N TRP A 314 -20.43 -0.54 -22.16
CA TRP A 314 -19.04 -0.57 -22.64
C TRP A 314 -18.93 -1.04 -24.10
N ASN A 315 -19.72 -2.04 -24.48
CA ASN A 315 -19.77 -2.60 -25.83
C ASN A 315 -20.50 -1.73 -26.86
N GLN A 316 -21.32 -0.75 -26.46
CA GLN A 316 -21.94 0.20 -27.40
C GLN A 316 -20.98 1.30 -27.84
N GLU A 317 -20.00 1.68 -27.00
CA GLU A 317 -19.02 2.70 -27.36
C GLU A 317 -18.21 2.30 -28.62
N PRO A 318 -18.17 3.11 -29.69
CA PRO A 318 -17.55 2.72 -30.96
C PRO A 318 -16.04 2.51 -30.90
N LEU A 319 -15.35 3.15 -29.94
CA LEU A 319 -13.89 3.10 -29.78
C LEU A 319 -13.42 2.00 -28.81
N ASN A 320 -14.33 1.38 -28.07
CA ASN A 320 -13.99 0.35 -27.10
C ASN A 320 -13.77 -1.01 -27.79
N GLN A 321 -12.68 -1.68 -27.40
CA GLN A 321 -12.51 -3.10 -27.70
C GLN A 321 -13.59 -3.89 -26.95
N GLN A 322 -14.24 -4.82 -27.66
CA GLN A 322 -15.47 -5.43 -27.17
C GLN A 322 -15.21 -6.69 -26.35
N ILE A 323 -15.98 -6.81 -25.28
CA ILE A 323 -15.99 -7.93 -24.34
C ILE A 323 -17.10 -8.86 -24.78
N ARG A 324 -16.75 -10.11 -25.11
CA ARG A 324 -17.67 -11.06 -25.76
C ARG A 324 -18.54 -11.84 -24.78
N ALA A 325 -18.10 -11.99 -23.54
CA ALA A 325 -18.76 -12.75 -22.48
C ALA A 325 -18.51 -12.07 -21.13
N LEU A 326 -19.48 -12.20 -20.23
CA LEU A 326 -19.37 -11.96 -18.79
C LEU A 326 -19.94 -13.19 -18.08
N CYS A 327 -19.10 -13.96 -17.39
CA CYS A 327 -19.49 -15.27 -16.86
C CYS A 327 -19.59 -15.29 -15.34
N LEU A 328 -20.79 -15.51 -14.81
CA LEU A 328 -21.07 -15.53 -13.36
C LEU A 328 -20.40 -16.71 -12.65
N HIS A 329 -19.65 -16.45 -11.58
CA HIS A 329 -18.91 -17.44 -10.80
C HIS A 329 -19.63 -17.80 -9.48
N ARG A 330 -19.96 -19.05 -9.20
CA ARG A 330 -20.08 -20.19 -10.12
C ARG A 330 -21.38 -20.95 -9.88
N TRP A 331 -21.84 -21.73 -10.86
CA TRP A 331 -23.17 -22.31 -10.77
C TRP A 331 -23.30 -23.41 -9.69
N PRO A 332 -22.59 -24.55 -9.78
CA PRO A 332 -22.81 -25.70 -8.90
C PRO A 332 -22.26 -25.52 -7.47
N ARG A 333 -22.80 -26.31 -6.54
CA ARG A 333 -22.39 -26.40 -5.11
C ARG A 333 -21.00 -27.01 -4.89
N PHE A 334 -19.96 -26.33 -5.36
CA PHE A 334 -18.55 -26.74 -5.19
C PHE A 334 -17.76 -25.89 -4.17
N ASP A 335 -18.16 -24.64 -3.96
CA ASP A 335 -17.71 -23.80 -2.85
C ASP A 335 -18.84 -22.82 -2.46
N LYS A 336 -18.58 -21.92 -1.51
CA LYS A 336 -19.54 -20.90 -1.03
C LYS A 336 -20.08 -19.93 -2.11
N PHE A 337 -19.36 -19.73 -3.22
CA PHE A 337 -19.76 -18.89 -4.36
C PHE A 337 -20.73 -19.60 -5.32
N TYR A 338 -21.34 -20.72 -4.91
CA TYR A 338 -22.41 -21.37 -5.67
C TYR A 338 -23.64 -20.48 -5.91
N ILE A 339 -24.32 -20.68 -7.04
CA ILE A 339 -25.62 -20.07 -7.38
C ILE A 339 -26.77 -21.07 -7.23
N GLU A 340 -26.52 -22.36 -7.47
CA GLU A 340 -27.49 -23.45 -7.52
C GLU A 340 -28.44 -23.47 -6.30
N GLY A 341 -29.72 -23.18 -6.55
CA GLY A 341 -30.78 -23.21 -5.54
C GLY A 341 -30.84 -21.99 -4.61
N LYS A 342 -30.17 -20.89 -4.96
CA LYS A 342 -30.41 -19.55 -4.39
C LYS A 342 -31.36 -18.80 -5.35
N GLN A 343 -32.67 -18.85 -5.10
CA GLN A 343 -33.67 -18.33 -6.04
C GLN A 343 -33.53 -16.82 -6.30
N GLY A 344 -33.13 -16.00 -5.33
CA GLY A 344 -33.02 -14.55 -5.50
C GLY A 344 -32.00 -14.14 -6.57
N ILE A 345 -30.82 -14.75 -6.57
CA ILE A 345 -29.78 -14.49 -7.58
C ILE A 345 -30.11 -15.14 -8.94
N ILE A 346 -30.86 -16.26 -8.93
CA ILE A 346 -31.43 -16.87 -10.14
C ILE A 346 -32.48 -15.94 -10.78
N ASP A 347 -33.32 -15.29 -9.98
CA ASP A 347 -34.31 -14.30 -10.44
C ASP A 347 -33.65 -13.02 -10.97
N ASP A 348 -32.53 -12.57 -10.37
CA ASP A 348 -31.73 -11.44 -10.87
C ASP A 348 -31.15 -11.77 -12.26
N PHE A 349 -30.57 -12.97 -12.43
CA PHE A 349 -30.09 -13.44 -13.74
C PHE A 349 -31.23 -13.62 -14.76
N ALA A 350 -32.37 -14.17 -14.35
CA ALA A 350 -33.55 -14.31 -15.21
C ALA A 350 -34.16 -12.97 -15.63
N GLN A 351 -34.03 -11.93 -14.81
CA GLN A 351 -34.41 -10.55 -15.17
C GLN A 351 -33.40 -9.92 -16.12
N ALA A 352 -32.09 -10.12 -15.90
CA ALA A 352 -31.04 -9.67 -16.83
C ALA A 352 -31.24 -10.26 -18.24
N LEU A 353 -31.54 -11.57 -18.33
CA LEU A 353 -31.77 -12.30 -19.59
C LEU A 353 -32.96 -11.80 -20.43
N GLN A 354 -33.86 -10.98 -19.86
CA GLN A 354 -34.93 -10.34 -20.63
C GLN A 354 -34.36 -9.35 -21.66
N GLN A 355 -33.19 -8.75 -21.38
CA GLN A 355 -32.50 -7.83 -22.28
C GLN A 355 -31.72 -8.56 -23.37
N ASP A 356 -31.58 -7.98 -24.57
CA ASP A 356 -30.81 -8.55 -25.70
C ASP A 356 -29.38 -7.99 -25.75
N TYR A 357 -28.62 -8.17 -24.67
CA TYR A 357 -27.26 -7.65 -24.57
C TYR A 357 -26.29 -8.45 -25.45
N ARG A 358 -25.67 -7.77 -26.44
CA ARG A 358 -24.77 -8.35 -27.44
C ARG A 358 -23.45 -7.61 -27.59
N TRP A 359 -22.42 -8.32 -28.06
CA TRP A 359 -21.27 -7.72 -28.73
C TRP A 359 -21.51 -7.60 -30.25
N ARG A 360 -20.82 -6.68 -30.93
CA ARG A 360 -21.06 -6.43 -32.37
C ARG A 360 -20.25 -7.41 -33.23
N SER A 361 -20.92 -8.28 -33.97
CA SER A 361 -20.27 -9.05 -35.03
C SER A 361 -19.81 -8.10 -36.18
N ARG A 362 -18.80 -8.52 -36.96
CA ARG A 362 -18.12 -7.66 -37.97
C ARG A 362 -19.00 -7.22 -39.16
N SER A 363 -20.29 -7.53 -39.15
CA SER A 363 -21.29 -7.14 -40.15
C SER A 363 -21.76 -5.69 -40.03
N ALA A 364 -21.60 -5.05 -38.86
CA ALA A 364 -22.35 -3.83 -38.50
C ALA A 364 -21.59 -2.48 -38.62
N ALA A 365 -20.28 -2.46 -38.84
CA ALA A 365 -19.46 -1.24 -38.75
C ALA A 365 -19.14 -0.62 -40.13
N SER A 366 -19.67 0.58 -40.42
CA SER A 366 -19.24 1.37 -41.58
C SER A 366 -19.16 2.87 -41.28
N THR A 367 -18.02 3.47 -41.66
CA THR A 367 -17.74 4.92 -41.79
C THR A 367 -17.75 5.82 -40.53
N PRO A 368 -16.57 6.22 -40.02
CA PRO A 368 -16.40 7.38 -39.12
C PRO A 368 -15.97 8.67 -39.87
N PRO A 369 -16.39 9.87 -39.42
CA PRO A 369 -15.91 11.15 -39.97
C PRO A 369 -14.79 11.83 -39.15
N ALA A 370 -13.81 12.35 -39.88
CA ALA A 370 -12.74 13.33 -39.59
C ALA A 370 -12.53 13.94 -38.18
N ALA A 371 -11.25 14.05 -37.80
CA ALA A 371 -10.76 14.91 -36.72
C ALA A 371 -10.51 16.37 -37.17
N LEU A 372 -10.29 17.29 -36.22
CA LEU A 372 -9.84 18.66 -36.43
C LEU A 372 -8.79 19.07 -35.37
N ASP A 373 -7.99 20.09 -35.69
CA ASP A 373 -6.61 20.24 -35.19
C ASP A 373 -6.39 21.31 -34.10
N ALA A 374 -5.19 21.30 -33.52
CA ALA A 374 -4.76 22.10 -32.36
C ALA A 374 -4.46 23.59 -32.65
N GLN A 375 -4.35 24.41 -31.59
CA GLN A 375 -3.49 25.61 -31.62
C GLN A 375 -3.02 26.17 -30.24
N GLN A 376 -1.78 26.68 -30.26
CA GLN A 376 -1.02 27.51 -29.31
C GLN A 376 0.00 28.31 -30.19
N PRO A 377 0.97 29.15 -29.72
CA PRO A 377 1.38 29.56 -28.36
C PRO A 377 1.54 31.10 -28.22
N ALA A 378 2.23 31.59 -27.16
CA ALA A 378 3.28 32.64 -27.22
C ALA A 378 3.94 32.89 -25.83
N ALA A 379 5.07 33.59 -25.78
CA ALA A 379 5.86 33.84 -24.56
C ALA A 379 6.44 35.28 -24.50
N GLY A 380 6.97 35.68 -23.33
CA GLY A 380 7.68 36.95 -23.10
C GLY A 380 8.47 36.93 -21.78
N ALA A 381 9.57 37.69 -21.66
CA ALA A 381 10.52 37.55 -20.54
C ALA A 381 11.36 38.81 -20.21
N ALA A 382 11.96 38.78 -19.02
CA ALA A 382 13.27 39.35 -18.63
C ALA A 382 13.42 40.83 -18.14
N GLN A 383 13.84 40.95 -16.87
CA GLN A 383 15.14 41.52 -16.39
C GLN A 383 15.30 42.94 -15.76
N THR A 384 16.23 42.96 -14.77
CA THR A 384 17.15 44.01 -14.25
C THR A 384 16.63 45.26 -13.49
N ALA A 385 17.36 45.89 -12.53
CA ALA A 385 18.45 45.51 -11.59
C ALA A 385 18.88 46.72 -10.68
N VAL A 386 19.84 46.49 -9.76
CA VAL A 386 20.80 47.45 -9.10
C VAL A 386 20.42 48.06 -7.71
N GLU A 387 21.48 48.40 -6.95
CA GLU A 387 21.67 48.66 -5.50
C GLU A 387 22.45 50.03 -5.32
N PRO A 388 23.21 50.40 -4.25
CA PRO A 388 23.28 50.05 -2.81
C PRO A 388 23.48 51.27 -1.82
N ALA A 389 23.73 51.03 -0.51
CA ALA A 389 25.00 51.40 0.23
C ALA A 389 24.97 52.10 1.63
N VAL A 390 25.94 51.67 2.48
CA VAL A 390 26.77 52.31 3.58
C VAL A 390 26.29 52.73 5.01
N GLU A 391 26.95 52.12 6.02
CA GLU A 391 27.67 52.68 7.23
C GLU A 391 26.91 53.36 8.42
N ALA A 392 27.38 53.39 9.70
CA ALA A 392 28.52 52.76 10.43
C ALA A 392 28.36 52.77 12.01
N THR A 393 29.44 52.36 12.72
CA THR A 393 29.74 52.06 14.16
C THR A 393 29.50 53.17 15.24
N VAL A 394 29.71 53.03 16.58
CA VAL A 394 30.96 52.84 17.41
C VAL A 394 30.67 52.40 18.88
N GLU A 395 31.71 51.94 19.62
CA GLU A 395 31.79 51.37 21.00
C GLU A 395 32.01 52.39 22.16
N GLU A 396 31.90 51.97 23.46
CA GLU A 396 33.01 51.95 24.48
C GLU A 396 32.57 51.45 25.90
N ALA A 397 33.47 51.38 26.91
CA ALA A 397 33.28 50.57 28.15
C ALA A 397 34.11 50.94 29.45
N VAL A 398 33.72 50.33 30.60
CA VAL A 398 34.58 49.86 31.75
C VAL A 398 35.13 50.94 32.78
N PRO A 399 35.60 50.67 34.05
CA PRO A 399 35.53 49.53 35.02
C PRO A 399 35.25 49.89 36.56
N PRO A 400 35.93 49.44 37.68
CA PRO A 400 35.29 49.02 38.98
C PRO A 400 35.94 49.69 40.27
N PRO A 401 36.25 49.09 41.48
CA PRO A 401 35.92 47.84 42.25
C PRO A 401 35.40 48.17 43.71
N PRO A 402 35.81 47.64 44.92
CA PRO A 402 36.48 46.39 45.40
C PRO A 402 36.00 45.68 46.73
N SER A 403 36.34 44.38 46.88
CA SER A 403 36.83 43.59 48.06
C SER A 403 36.21 43.63 49.51
N ALA A 404 35.86 42.45 50.09
CA ALA A 404 36.62 41.75 51.18
C ALA A 404 35.88 40.58 51.94
N ALA A 405 36.67 39.69 52.59
CA ALA A 405 36.36 38.75 53.72
C ALA A 405 35.86 37.28 53.51
N ARG A 406 36.21 36.42 54.51
CA ARG A 406 36.04 34.93 54.71
C ARG A 406 36.46 34.61 56.20
N PRO A 407 36.47 33.36 56.77
CA PRO A 407 35.95 32.02 56.36
C PRO A 407 35.16 31.25 57.47
N SER A 408 34.62 30.04 57.19
CA SER A 408 34.53 28.92 58.19
C SER A 408 34.15 27.53 57.62
N THR A 409 34.83 26.48 58.11
CA THR A 409 34.51 25.02 58.07
C THR A 409 34.41 24.25 56.72
N PRO A 410 34.67 22.90 56.69
CA PRO A 410 35.06 22.22 55.44
C PRO A 410 34.36 20.87 55.10
N ARG A 411 33.26 20.44 55.73
CA ARG A 411 32.56 19.18 55.35
C ARG A 411 31.21 19.39 54.66
N ASP A 412 30.32 20.20 55.21
CA ASP A 412 29.11 20.64 54.49
C ASP A 412 29.47 21.49 53.27
N ALA A 413 30.66 22.09 53.30
CA ALA A 413 31.21 22.89 52.22
C ALA A 413 31.35 22.13 50.89
N GLU A 414 31.48 20.80 50.87
CA GLU A 414 31.61 20.07 49.59
C GLU A 414 30.24 19.80 48.96
N ALA A 415 29.25 19.32 49.73
CA ALA A 415 27.87 19.18 49.28
C ALA A 415 27.25 20.55 48.89
N VAL A 416 27.49 21.58 49.70
CA VAL A 416 27.00 22.96 49.44
C VAL A 416 27.77 23.62 48.30
N ARG A 417 29.05 23.31 48.06
CA ARG A 417 29.75 23.75 46.83
C ARG A 417 29.28 22.99 45.60
N ALA A 418 28.99 21.69 45.67
CA ALA A 418 28.39 20.98 44.54
C ALA A 418 27.03 21.58 44.17
N ALA A 419 26.14 21.77 45.16
CA ALA A 419 24.83 22.39 44.96
C ALA A 419 24.92 23.85 44.48
N ASN A 420 25.77 24.68 45.08
CA ASN A 420 25.91 26.09 44.65
C ASN A 420 26.75 26.27 43.38
N ARG A 421 27.60 25.32 43.00
CA ARG A 421 28.25 25.30 41.68
C ARG A 421 27.23 24.95 40.61
N ALA A 422 26.41 23.91 40.82
CA ALA A 422 25.25 23.62 39.97
C ALA A 422 24.24 24.79 39.88
N LYS A 423 24.15 25.64 40.91
CA LYS A 423 23.32 26.87 40.91
C LYS A 423 24.04 28.18 40.53
N ARG A 424 25.34 28.19 40.21
CA ARG A 424 26.09 29.39 39.79
C ARG A 424 26.97 29.22 38.54
N GLU A 425 27.15 27.99 38.05
CA GLU A 425 27.75 27.69 36.74
C GLU A 425 26.73 27.09 35.77
N ALA A 426 25.44 27.31 36.03
CA ALA A 426 24.47 27.41 34.95
C ALA A 426 24.81 28.68 34.14
N VAL A 427 25.63 28.53 33.10
CA VAL A 427 25.90 29.60 32.14
C VAL A 427 24.60 29.86 31.39
N VAL A 428 23.83 30.85 31.86
CA VAL A 428 22.62 31.33 31.19
C VAL A 428 23.07 31.98 29.89
N GLN A 429 23.09 31.20 28.81
CA GLN A 429 23.52 31.69 27.50
C GLN A 429 22.57 32.82 27.04
N PRO A 430 23.08 33.85 26.35
CA PRO A 430 22.27 35.02 25.99
C PRO A 430 21.04 34.65 25.13
N TYR A 431 21.21 33.66 24.24
CA TYR A 431 20.21 33.16 23.32
C TYR A 431 19.77 31.75 23.74
N GLN A 432 18.67 31.64 24.50
CA GLN A 432 18.04 30.36 24.86
C GLN A 432 16.51 30.48 24.85
N VAL A 433 15.85 29.58 24.13
CA VAL A 433 14.39 29.46 24.08
C VAL A 433 13.93 28.11 24.63
N GLU A 434 12.95 28.14 25.52
CA GLU A 434 12.17 26.97 25.94
C GLU A 434 10.84 26.94 25.18
N TRP A 435 10.61 25.87 24.42
CA TRP A 435 9.37 25.67 23.67
C TRP A 435 8.36 24.98 24.60
N VAL A 436 7.32 25.73 25.01
CA VAL A 436 6.36 25.31 26.04
C VAL A 436 5.21 24.51 25.41
N SER A 437 4.71 24.94 24.25
CA SER A 437 3.70 24.22 23.48
C SER A 437 3.65 24.70 22.03
N ASP A 438 3.11 23.87 21.15
CA ASP A 438 2.85 24.16 19.74
C ASP A 438 1.57 23.45 19.28
N GLN A 439 0.82 24.07 18.37
CA GLN A 439 -0.48 23.59 17.88
C GLN A 439 -0.50 23.58 16.36
N PHE A 440 0.14 22.57 15.75
CA PHE A 440 0.13 22.38 14.31
C PHE A 440 -1.24 21.90 13.79
N PRO A 441 -1.71 22.39 12.63
CA PRO A 441 -2.83 21.80 11.92
C PRO A 441 -2.59 20.31 11.61
N THR A 442 -3.65 19.51 11.68
CA THR A 442 -3.62 18.07 11.37
C THR A 442 -3.49 17.75 9.88
N ARG A 443 -3.68 18.76 9.02
CA ARG A 443 -3.60 18.68 7.55
C ARG A 443 -2.86 19.89 7.02
N LEU A 444 -2.01 19.70 6.01
CA LEU A 444 -1.02 20.68 5.54
C LEU A 444 -0.89 20.54 4.02
N LEU A 445 -1.22 21.55 3.21
CA LEU A 445 -1.14 21.45 1.74
C LEU A 445 0.08 22.20 1.17
N VAL A 446 0.58 21.75 0.01
CA VAL A 446 1.75 22.36 -0.65
C VAL A 446 1.56 23.85 -0.92
N GLY A 447 2.55 24.65 -0.55
CA GLY A 447 2.59 26.09 -0.83
C GLY A 447 1.66 26.96 0.02
N GLU A 448 0.84 26.40 0.92
CA GLU A 448 0.07 27.20 1.88
C GLU A 448 0.99 27.90 2.88
N VAL A 449 0.56 29.04 3.42
CA VAL A 449 1.11 29.61 4.65
C VAL A 449 0.18 29.20 5.79
N ILE A 450 0.70 28.45 6.75
CA ILE A 450 -0.03 28.05 7.96
C ILE A 450 0.24 29.03 9.10
N ASP A 451 -0.77 29.18 9.95
CA ASP A 451 -0.66 29.80 11.28
C ASP A 451 -0.58 28.71 12.34
N VAL A 452 0.50 28.70 13.13
CA VAL A 452 0.70 27.75 14.24
C VAL A 452 0.79 28.51 15.55
N LEU A 453 -0.13 28.27 16.48
CA LEU A 453 0.01 28.83 17.84
C LEU A 453 1.16 28.13 18.56
N ILE A 454 2.22 28.88 18.86
CA ILE A 454 3.39 28.41 19.60
C ILE A 454 3.54 29.25 20.86
N THR A 455 3.68 28.59 22.01
CA THR A 455 4.09 29.23 23.27
C THR A 455 5.57 28.99 23.49
N ILE A 456 6.34 30.07 23.51
CA ILE A 456 7.78 30.08 23.79
C ILE A 456 8.07 30.86 25.07
N LYS A 457 9.17 30.51 25.73
CA LYS A 457 9.65 31.15 26.95
C LYS A 457 11.11 31.52 26.82
N ASN A 458 11.44 32.72 27.23
CA ASN A 458 12.81 33.21 27.27
C ASN A 458 13.53 32.59 28.48
N THR A 459 14.52 31.75 28.22
CA THR A 459 15.39 31.13 29.24
C THR A 459 16.83 31.61 29.15
N GLY A 460 17.08 32.62 28.31
CA GLY A 460 18.37 33.30 28.18
C GLY A 460 18.53 34.46 29.16
N ASN A 461 19.48 35.35 28.86
CA ASN A 461 19.75 36.55 29.67
C ASN A 461 19.46 37.88 28.95
N LEU A 462 19.21 37.85 27.63
CA LEU A 462 18.80 39.01 26.85
C LEU A 462 17.28 39.16 26.88
N THR A 463 16.79 40.41 26.87
CA THR A 463 15.39 40.69 26.49
C THR A 463 15.28 40.53 24.97
N TRP A 464 14.28 39.79 24.50
CA TRP A 464 14.02 39.67 23.07
C TRP A 464 13.20 40.87 22.62
N ASN A 465 13.85 41.86 22.01
CA ASN A 465 13.16 43.06 21.57
C ASN A 465 12.34 42.77 20.30
N TRP A 466 11.04 43.13 20.28
CA TRP A 466 10.18 42.87 19.11
C TRP A 466 10.44 43.81 17.94
N GLY A 467 11.06 44.98 18.21
CA GLY A 467 11.38 46.00 17.23
C GLY A 467 12.79 46.56 17.37
N GLY A 468 13.19 47.38 16.40
CA GLY A 468 14.53 47.98 16.31
C GLY A 468 15.19 47.69 14.97
N SER A 469 16.50 47.92 14.86
CA SER A 469 17.28 47.58 13.65
C SER A 469 17.57 46.08 13.50
N HIS A 470 17.60 45.37 14.63
CA HIS A 470 17.87 43.93 14.73
C HIS A 470 16.81 43.30 15.65
N PRO A 471 15.54 43.19 15.21
CA PRO A 471 14.49 42.59 16.03
C PRO A 471 14.75 41.10 16.28
N PHE A 472 14.19 40.59 17.36
CA PHE A 472 14.09 39.16 17.60
C PHE A 472 12.85 38.63 16.89
N ARG A 473 12.99 37.51 16.20
CA ARG A 473 11.91 36.86 15.43
C ARG A 473 11.96 35.35 15.53
N LEU A 474 10.87 34.71 15.15
CA LEU A 474 10.83 33.28 14.87
C LEU A 474 11.02 33.03 13.37
N GLY A 475 11.94 32.14 13.00
CA GLY A 475 12.15 31.65 11.64
C GLY A 475 12.18 30.13 11.57
N TYR A 476 12.35 29.59 10.37
CA TYR A 476 12.40 28.13 10.17
C TYR A 476 13.27 27.69 8.99
N HIS A 477 13.64 26.41 9.04
CA HIS A 477 14.30 25.67 7.99
C HIS A 477 13.58 24.34 7.72
N TYR A 478 13.56 23.93 6.46
CA TYR A 478 13.08 22.60 6.07
C TYR A 478 14.23 21.66 5.78
N PHE A 479 14.03 20.37 6.05
CA PHE A 479 14.93 19.30 5.65
C PHE A 479 14.15 18.14 5.02
N ARG A 480 14.72 17.51 3.99
CA ARG A 480 14.24 16.29 3.36
C ARG A 480 15.40 15.31 3.25
N ASN A 481 15.24 14.08 3.75
CA ASN A 481 16.30 13.05 3.80
C ASN A 481 17.61 13.58 4.46
N ARG A 482 17.48 14.22 5.63
CA ARG A 482 18.54 14.96 6.36
C ARG A 482 19.28 16.08 5.59
N ARG A 483 18.92 16.41 4.34
CA ARG A 483 19.45 17.57 3.60
C ARG A 483 18.55 18.79 3.79
N GLN A 484 19.13 19.96 4.05
CA GLN A 484 18.38 21.20 4.14
C GLN A 484 17.76 21.54 2.78
N LEU A 485 16.48 21.88 2.79
CA LEU A 485 15.73 22.34 1.62
C LEU A 485 15.74 23.88 1.63
N PRO A 486 16.42 24.54 0.67
CA PRO A 486 16.37 26.00 0.55
C PRO A 486 14.97 26.43 0.10
N MET A 487 14.33 27.28 0.89
CA MET A 487 13.07 27.94 0.52
C MET A 487 13.36 29.21 -0.30
N SER A 488 12.42 29.60 -1.17
CA SER A 488 12.47 30.89 -1.88
C SER A 488 12.40 32.07 -0.90
N ARG A 489 12.71 33.30 -1.36
CA ARG A 489 12.69 34.49 -0.49
C ARG A 489 11.28 34.78 0.02
N GLU A 490 10.28 34.51 -0.80
CA GLU A 490 8.85 34.64 -0.53
C GLU A 490 8.35 33.58 0.48
N GLN A 491 8.97 32.41 0.51
CA GLN A 491 8.60 31.29 1.40
C GLN A 491 9.53 31.11 2.62
N ASN A 492 10.47 32.02 2.85
CA ASN A 492 11.38 32.01 4.00
C ASN A 492 10.92 33.05 5.04
N LEU A 493 9.68 32.87 5.52
CA LEU A 493 8.99 33.84 6.35
C LEU A 493 9.65 34.02 7.72
N ARG A 494 9.32 35.14 8.36
CA ARG A 494 9.66 35.45 9.74
C ARG A 494 8.39 35.87 10.46
N THR A 495 8.23 35.40 11.68
CA THR A 495 7.15 35.86 12.56
C THR A 495 7.72 36.86 13.54
N GLU A 496 7.15 38.06 13.56
CA GLU A 496 7.45 39.10 14.55
C GLU A 496 7.00 38.64 15.95
N LEU A 497 7.68 39.11 17.00
CA LEU A 497 7.17 38.93 18.36
C LEU A 497 6.05 39.94 18.64
N PRO A 498 5.00 39.57 19.41
CA PRO A 498 3.89 40.49 19.70
C PRO A 498 4.24 41.59 20.71
N GLN A 499 5.32 41.39 21.49
CA GLN A 499 5.84 42.30 22.51
C GLN A 499 7.30 41.93 22.82
N ASP A 500 8.01 42.80 23.57
CA ASP A 500 9.33 42.46 24.11
C ASP A 500 9.20 41.30 25.12
N VAL A 501 10.16 40.39 25.15
CA VAL A 501 10.12 39.20 26.04
C VAL A 501 11.30 39.21 27.01
N ALA A 502 11.05 39.52 28.27
CA ALA A 502 12.07 39.58 29.31
C ALA A 502 12.61 38.18 29.69
N PRO A 503 13.84 38.07 30.22
CA PRO A 503 14.34 36.81 30.76
C PRO A 503 13.40 36.17 31.80
N GLY A 504 12.96 34.93 31.52
CA GLY A 504 11.99 34.17 32.31
C GLY A 504 10.53 34.29 31.86
N GLU A 505 10.20 35.24 30.98
CA GLU A 505 8.85 35.49 30.47
C GLU A 505 8.44 34.48 29.37
N SER A 506 7.14 34.21 29.27
CA SER A 506 6.54 33.36 28.24
C SER A 506 5.53 34.15 27.40
N ILE A 507 5.55 33.95 26.08
CA ILE A 507 4.57 34.51 25.14
C ILE A 507 3.99 33.41 24.26
N THR A 508 2.76 33.63 23.78
CA THR A 508 2.15 32.83 22.70
C THR A 508 2.07 33.70 21.45
N LEU A 509 2.50 33.16 20.31
CA LEU A 509 2.54 33.83 19.01
C LEU A 509 1.97 32.92 17.91
N SER A 510 1.46 33.51 16.83
CA SER A 510 1.01 32.77 15.64
C SER A 510 2.15 32.70 14.63
N ALA A 511 2.83 31.56 14.56
CA ALA A 511 3.97 31.36 13.68
C ALA A 511 3.50 31.18 12.22
N HIS A 512 3.84 32.14 11.37
CA HIS A 512 3.55 32.11 9.94
C HIS A 512 4.60 31.25 9.23
N ILE A 513 4.20 30.08 8.71
CA ILE A 513 5.11 29.09 8.12
C ILE A 513 4.64 28.73 6.71
N ALA A 514 5.43 29.06 5.68
CA ALA A 514 5.16 28.70 4.30
C ALA A 514 5.60 27.25 4.02
N LEU A 515 4.65 26.39 3.65
CA LEU A 515 4.87 24.98 3.35
C LEU A 515 5.60 24.79 2.00
N PRO A 516 6.43 23.73 1.84
CA PRO A 516 7.08 23.40 0.58
C PRO A 516 6.09 23.22 -0.58
N SER A 517 6.49 23.63 -1.79
CA SER A 517 5.67 23.56 -3.02
C SER A 517 5.60 22.16 -3.66
N GLN A 518 6.06 21.12 -2.97
CA GLN A 518 6.15 19.75 -3.46
C GLN A 518 5.66 18.79 -2.36
N PRO A 519 4.80 17.81 -2.67
CA PRO A 519 4.24 16.95 -1.64
C PRO A 519 5.28 15.96 -1.09
N GLY A 520 5.02 15.47 0.12
CA GLY A 520 5.83 14.46 0.80
C GLY A 520 6.15 14.79 2.26
N ASN A 521 7.07 14.02 2.81
CA ASN A 521 7.50 14.14 4.21
C ASN A 521 8.63 15.16 4.34
N TYR A 522 8.55 16.02 5.34
CA TYR A 522 9.55 17.04 5.65
C TYR A 522 9.80 17.12 7.16
N THR A 523 11.05 17.39 7.53
CA THR A 523 11.38 17.86 8.87
C THR A 523 11.37 19.38 8.84
N LEU A 524 10.47 20.00 9.60
CA LEU A 524 10.51 21.41 9.94
C LEU A 524 11.43 21.58 11.17
N GLU A 525 12.31 22.57 11.11
CA GLU A 525 13.05 23.08 12.26
C GLU A 525 12.68 24.55 12.45
N LEU A 526 12.07 24.86 13.59
CA LEU A 526 11.74 26.22 14.03
C LEU A 526 12.81 26.70 15.00
N ASP A 527 13.34 27.90 14.78
CA ASP A 527 14.32 28.49 15.68
C ASP A 527 14.16 30.01 15.81
N MET A 528 14.53 30.53 16.97
CA MET A 528 14.57 31.96 17.21
C MET A 528 15.79 32.56 16.51
N VAL A 529 15.64 33.77 15.96
CA VAL A 529 16.70 34.52 15.30
C VAL A 529 16.77 35.94 15.85
N HIS A 530 17.99 36.41 16.12
CA HIS A 530 18.27 37.83 16.31
C HIS A 530 18.69 38.35 14.94
N GLU A 531 17.81 39.11 14.28
CA GLU A 531 17.91 39.40 12.86
C GLU A 531 19.19 40.16 12.51
N GLY A 532 19.89 39.70 11.47
CA GLY A 532 21.21 40.20 11.09
C GLY A 532 22.37 39.81 12.02
N VAL A 533 22.12 39.09 13.12
CA VAL A 533 23.13 38.73 14.12
C VAL A 533 23.40 37.22 14.18
N THR A 534 22.42 36.39 14.58
CA THR A 534 22.61 34.93 14.74
C THR A 534 21.28 34.19 14.98
N TRP A 535 21.24 32.91 14.61
CA TRP A 535 20.21 31.96 15.05
C TRP A 535 20.53 31.42 16.45
N PHE A 536 19.49 31.18 17.26
CA PHE A 536 19.65 30.70 18.62
C PHE A 536 20.32 29.31 18.67
N LYS A 537 20.08 28.45 17.67
CA LYS A 537 20.74 27.15 17.49
C LYS A 537 22.26 27.25 17.28
N GLU A 538 22.74 28.28 16.59
CA GLU A 538 24.19 28.54 16.42
C GLU A 538 24.85 28.87 17.77
N GLN A 539 24.08 29.45 18.68
CA GLN A 539 24.47 29.82 20.04
C GLN A 539 24.19 28.71 21.07
N GLY A 540 23.85 27.50 20.60
CA GLY A 540 23.62 26.33 21.44
C GLY A 540 22.24 26.22 22.08
N SER A 541 21.25 27.01 21.65
CA SER A 541 19.84 26.78 21.99
C SER A 541 19.30 25.53 21.28
N LYS A 542 18.21 24.96 21.81
CA LYS A 542 17.51 23.86 21.15
C LYS A 542 16.40 24.42 20.25
N ALA A 543 16.52 24.22 18.94
CA ALA A 543 15.44 24.45 17.98
C ALA A 543 14.28 23.44 18.16
N LEU A 544 13.07 23.82 17.77
CA LEU A 544 11.88 22.95 17.78
C LEU A 544 11.78 22.17 16.46
N THR A 545 11.96 20.85 16.54
CA THR A 545 11.83 19.95 15.39
C THR A 545 10.41 19.36 15.29
N ARG A 546 9.83 19.37 14.09
CA ARG A 546 8.53 18.77 13.78
C ARG A 546 8.58 17.99 12.47
N TRP A 547 7.84 16.88 12.39
CA TRP A 547 7.72 16.08 11.18
C TRP A 547 6.38 16.36 10.54
N LEU A 548 6.40 16.91 9.33
CA LEU A 548 5.22 17.32 8.57
C LEU A 548 5.03 16.39 7.37
N ILE A 549 3.79 15.97 7.15
CA ILE A 549 3.35 15.39 5.87
C ILE A 549 2.66 16.53 5.13
N VAL A 550 3.20 16.92 3.98
CA VAL A 550 2.64 17.99 3.14
C VAL A 550 1.97 17.35 1.92
N GLU A 551 0.67 17.55 1.81
CA GLU A 551 -0.18 16.93 0.79
C GLU A 551 -0.29 17.80 -0.47
N ALA A 552 -0.58 17.18 -1.61
CA ALA A 552 -1.10 17.93 -2.75
C ALA A 552 -2.49 18.49 -2.40
N PRO A 553 -2.93 19.62 -2.99
CA PRO A 553 -4.29 20.08 -2.80
C PRO A 553 -5.24 19.01 -3.34
N ALA A 554 -6.41 18.84 -2.72
CA ALA A 554 -7.45 18.03 -3.36
C ALA A 554 -7.76 18.65 -4.74
N PRO A 555 -7.98 17.84 -5.80
CA PRO A 555 -8.47 18.36 -7.07
C PRO A 555 -9.70 19.22 -6.81
N VAL A 556 -9.70 20.45 -7.33
CA VAL A 556 -10.84 21.37 -7.14
C VAL A 556 -12.09 20.66 -7.65
N ALA A 557 -13.07 20.48 -6.79
CA ALA A 557 -14.29 19.77 -7.15
C ALA A 557 -14.96 20.49 -8.33
N HIS A 558 -15.00 19.83 -9.48
CA HIS A 558 -15.82 20.27 -10.59
C HIS A 558 -17.28 20.18 -10.15
N ILE A 559 -17.84 21.32 -9.78
CA ILE A 559 -19.28 21.46 -9.55
C ILE A 559 -19.96 21.13 -10.89
N ASP A 560 -20.84 20.14 -10.88
CA ASP A 560 -21.60 19.78 -12.07
C ASP A 560 -22.67 20.85 -12.38
N ALA A 561 -23.40 20.68 -13.49
CA ALA A 561 -24.46 21.62 -13.86
C ALA A 561 -25.64 21.66 -12.87
N ASN A 562 -25.67 20.78 -11.86
CA ASN A 562 -26.75 20.63 -10.89
C ASN A 562 -26.37 21.13 -9.47
N GLY A 563 -25.11 21.50 -9.24
CA GLY A 563 -24.66 22.14 -8.00
C GLY A 563 -24.35 21.18 -6.85
N VAL A 564 -24.10 19.89 -7.11
CA VAL A 564 -23.82 18.90 -6.06
C VAL A 564 -22.32 18.76 -5.81
N PRO A 565 -21.80 19.04 -4.59
CA PRO A 565 -20.38 18.84 -4.28
C PRO A 565 -20.07 17.37 -4.01
N GLN A 566 -19.13 16.79 -4.77
CA GLN A 566 -18.60 15.46 -4.48
C GLN A 566 -17.41 15.55 -3.50
N ASN A 567 -17.46 14.79 -2.41
CA ASN A 567 -16.42 14.79 -1.37
C ASN A 567 -15.19 13.97 -1.80
N GLY A 568 -14.17 14.65 -2.31
CA GLY A 568 -12.89 14.04 -2.69
C GLY A 568 -12.05 13.61 -1.49
N HIS A 569 -12.13 12.35 -1.09
CA HIS A 569 -11.24 11.75 -0.09
C HIS A 569 -9.96 11.21 -0.74
N ASN A 570 -8.90 12.02 -0.73
CA ASN A 570 -7.57 11.64 -1.20
C ASN A 570 -6.53 11.96 -0.11
N LEU A 571 -6.06 10.93 0.59
CA LEU A 571 -5.02 11.00 1.62
C LEU A 571 -4.05 9.82 1.44
N PRO A 572 -2.74 10.00 1.68
CA PRO A 572 -1.81 8.88 1.75
C PRO A 572 -2.13 8.01 2.96
N VAL A 573 -2.16 6.68 2.80
CA VAL A 573 -2.30 5.75 3.93
C VAL A 573 -1.12 5.98 4.89
N PRO A 574 -1.36 6.36 6.16
CA PRO A 574 -0.28 6.67 7.08
C PRO A 574 0.51 5.40 7.41
N LEU A 575 1.84 5.47 7.31
CA LEU A 575 2.74 4.33 7.54
C LEU A 575 2.59 3.73 8.96
N PHE A 576 2.09 4.53 9.91
CA PHE A 576 1.79 4.13 11.28
C PHE A 576 0.61 4.94 11.82
N SER A 577 -0.15 4.35 12.74
CA SER A 577 -1.13 5.08 13.55
C SER A 577 -0.46 5.59 14.83
N ASP A 578 -0.59 6.87 15.17
CA ASP A 578 -0.14 7.38 16.47
C ASP A 578 -1.18 7.13 17.55
N ILE A 579 -0.82 6.28 18.50
CA ILE A 579 -1.65 5.92 19.66
C ILE A 579 -0.96 6.31 20.99
N GLY A 580 0.22 6.94 20.93
CA GLY A 580 1.00 7.36 22.10
C GLY A 580 0.20 8.19 23.13
N PRO A 581 -0.67 9.13 22.71
CA PRO A 581 -1.55 9.87 23.63
C PRO A 581 -2.59 9.00 24.38
N THR A 582 -2.86 7.78 23.92
CA THR A 582 -3.87 6.87 24.51
C THR A 582 -3.28 5.89 25.54
N LEU A 583 -1.94 5.87 25.68
CA LEU A 583 -1.22 4.91 26.52
C LEU A 583 -0.93 5.48 27.91
N PRO A 584 -0.98 4.65 28.98
CA PRO A 584 -0.60 5.06 30.32
C PRO A 584 0.80 5.69 30.41
N ARG A 585 0.88 6.81 31.15
CA ARG A 585 2.11 7.48 31.59
C ARG A 585 2.03 7.70 33.11
N ASN A 586 3.17 7.77 33.80
CA ASN A 586 3.22 7.86 35.28
C ASN A 586 3.35 9.29 35.85
N GLY A 587 3.30 10.32 35.00
CA GLY A 587 3.47 11.73 35.40
C GLY A 587 4.91 12.23 35.39
N VAL A 588 5.91 11.35 35.30
CA VAL A 588 7.28 11.73 34.97
C VAL A 588 7.38 11.96 33.45
N SER A 589 8.02 13.05 33.03
CA SER A 589 8.30 13.29 31.61
C SER A 589 9.35 12.33 31.06
N TYR A 590 9.24 11.97 29.78
CA TYR A 590 10.34 11.33 29.07
C TYR A 590 11.55 12.26 28.99
N ALA A 591 12.77 11.70 29.00
CA ALA A 591 13.95 12.47 28.64
C ALA A 591 13.90 12.78 27.14
N HIS A 592 14.50 13.90 26.72
CA HIS A 592 14.50 14.31 25.32
C HIS A 592 15.89 14.26 24.68
N ARG A 593 15.98 13.66 23.49
CA ARG A 593 17.13 13.73 22.58
C ARG A 593 16.90 14.70 21.42
N ASN A 594 17.97 15.01 20.69
CA ASN A 594 17.93 15.52 19.32
C ASN A 594 17.93 14.31 18.35
N LEU A 595 17.21 14.39 17.23
CA LEU A 595 17.21 13.36 16.18
C LEU A 595 18.60 13.12 15.55
N GLU A 596 19.51 14.09 15.62
CA GLU A 596 20.92 13.94 15.25
C GLU A 596 21.71 13.02 16.20
N GLN A 597 21.19 12.69 17.39
CA GLN A 597 21.80 11.72 18.31
C GLN A 597 21.39 10.27 17.98
N ILE A 598 20.41 10.06 17.09
CA ILE A 598 19.99 8.72 16.69
C ILE A 598 21.09 8.07 15.83
N ARG A 599 21.55 6.89 16.25
CA ARG A 599 22.53 6.03 15.58
C ARG A 599 21.97 4.67 15.18
N TYR A 600 20.91 4.21 15.85
CA TYR A 600 20.42 2.83 15.73
C TYR A 600 18.91 2.76 15.50
N LEU A 601 18.48 1.78 14.71
CA LEU A 601 17.12 1.24 14.78
C LEU A 601 17.20 -0.04 15.61
N VAL A 602 16.63 0.01 16.82
CA VAL A 602 16.77 -1.04 17.83
C VAL A 602 15.56 -1.96 17.78
N ILE A 603 15.76 -3.12 17.16
CA ILE A 603 14.76 -4.17 17.04
C ILE A 603 14.59 -4.83 18.42
N ASN A 604 13.34 -4.86 18.86
CA ASN A 604 12.88 -5.41 20.12
C ASN A 604 11.79 -6.44 19.89
N HIS A 605 11.56 -7.30 20.89
CA HIS A 605 10.30 -8.03 21.04
C HIS A 605 9.65 -7.74 22.39
N THR A 606 8.40 -8.16 22.60
CA THR A 606 7.77 -8.04 23.92
C THR A 606 8.24 -9.14 24.88
N GLY A 607 8.63 -10.32 24.36
CA GLY A 607 8.96 -11.49 25.19
C GLY A 607 7.73 -12.05 25.91
N THR A 608 6.55 -11.88 25.30
CA THR A 608 5.24 -12.23 25.85
C THR A 608 4.32 -12.74 24.74
N ASP A 609 3.15 -13.24 25.13
CA ASP A 609 2.02 -13.44 24.22
C ASP A 609 1.77 -12.19 23.31
N PRO A 610 1.59 -12.37 21.98
CA PRO A 610 1.39 -11.27 21.03
C PRO A 610 -0.02 -10.63 21.07
N GLN A 611 -0.97 -11.15 21.85
CA GLN A 611 -2.28 -10.53 22.10
C GLN A 611 -2.28 -9.58 23.31
N LEU A 612 -1.18 -9.51 24.08
CA LEU A 612 -1.11 -8.74 25.31
C LEU A 612 -1.22 -7.22 25.06
N SER A 613 -2.32 -6.60 25.47
CA SER A 613 -2.60 -5.19 25.15
C SER A 613 -1.50 -4.20 25.56
N LEU A 614 -1.24 -3.21 24.71
CA LEU A 614 -0.18 -2.22 24.91
C LEU A 614 -0.36 -1.38 26.19
N LYS A 615 -1.58 -1.26 26.71
CA LYS A 615 -1.84 -0.60 28.00
C LYS A 615 -1.26 -1.40 29.17
N VAL A 616 -1.31 -2.74 29.13
CA VAL A 616 -0.68 -3.59 30.15
C VAL A 616 0.85 -3.55 30.02
N ILE A 617 1.39 -3.50 28.81
CA ILE A 617 2.84 -3.37 28.55
C ILE A 617 3.35 -1.99 29.02
N ALA A 618 2.61 -0.90 28.78
CA ALA A 618 2.93 0.43 29.32
C ALA A 618 2.91 0.44 30.85
N GLN A 619 1.90 -0.17 31.49
CA GLN A 619 1.84 -0.32 32.94
C GLN A 619 2.99 -1.18 33.51
N ALA A 620 3.45 -2.19 32.78
CA ALA A 620 4.61 -3.01 33.19
C ALA A 620 5.90 -2.18 33.20
N HIS A 621 6.13 -1.38 32.15
CA HIS A 621 7.25 -0.44 32.08
C HIS A 621 7.17 0.66 33.17
N ILE A 622 5.96 1.16 33.48
CA ILE A 622 5.75 2.08 34.61
C ILE A 622 6.13 1.46 35.95
N ARG A 623 5.79 0.17 36.17
CA ARG A 623 6.21 -0.57 37.37
C ARG A 623 7.73 -0.84 37.43
N GLN A 624 8.44 -0.74 36.31
CA GLN A 624 9.90 -0.75 36.24
C GLN A 624 10.52 0.66 36.42
N GLY A 625 9.71 1.69 36.65
CA GLY A 625 10.14 3.07 36.89
C GLY A 625 10.22 3.96 35.64
N TYR A 626 9.78 3.49 34.47
CA TYR A 626 9.80 4.31 33.25
C TYR A 626 8.60 5.28 33.18
N PRO A 627 8.76 6.46 32.53
CA PRO A 627 7.68 7.42 32.25
C PRO A 627 6.41 6.83 31.64
N GLY A 628 6.56 5.77 30.83
CA GLY A 628 5.50 5.07 30.10
C GLY A 628 6.08 3.86 29.37
N ILE A 629 5.54 3.52 28.20
CA ILE A 629 6.10 2.46 27.35
C ILE A 629 7.52 2.80 26.85
N ALA A 630 8.41 1.81 26.78
CA ALA A 630 9.84 2.01 26.44
C ALA A 630 10.16 2.09 24.93
N TYR A 631 9.18 1.82 24.08
CA TYR A 631 9.35 1.75 22.62
C TYR A 631 8.95 3.07 21.96
N ASN A 632 9.44 3.32 20.73
CA ASN A 632 8.97 4.41 19.87
C ASN A 632 7.88 3.91 18.91
N PHE A 633 8.07 2.72 18.34
CA PHE A 633 7.08 2.01 17.54
C PHE A 633 6.84 0.60 18.09
N VAL A 634 5.61 0.11 17.92
CA VAL A 634 5.23 -1.30 18.09
C VAL A 634 4.63 -1.83 16.78
N ILE A 635 4.89 -3.08 16.47
CA ILE A 635 4.33 -3.81 15.33
C ILE A 635 3.59 -5.02 15.90
N ASP A 636 2.26 -5.01 15.79
CA ASP A 636 1.43 -6.09 16.33
C ASP A 636 1.49 -7.37 15.47
N GLY A 637 0.82 -8.44 15.90
CA GLY A 637 0.84 -9.73 15.17
C GLY A 637 0.33 -9.64 13.73
N LEU A 638 -0.48 -8.62 13.41
CA LEU A 638 -1.07 -8.34 12.10
C LEU A 638 -0.15 -7.48 11.21
N GLY A 639 1.01 -7.05 11.73
CA GLY A 639 1.90 -6.14 11.01
C GLY A 639 1.43 -4.68 10.98
N ARG A 640 0.46 -4.28 11.80
CA ARG A 640 0.09 -2.85 11.91
C ARG A 640 1.18 -2.12 12.68
N VAL A 641 1.69 -1.04 12.11
CA VAL A 641 2.68 -0.19 12.79
C VAL A 641 1.97 0.85 13.65
N LEU A 642 2.32 0.88 14.92
CA LEU A 642 1.76 1.76 15.93
C LEU A 642 2.87 2.63 16.49
N LYS A 643 2.78 3.95 16.31
CA LYS A 643 3.65 4.90 17.01
C LYS A 643 3.13 5.06 18.44
N VAL A 644 4.00 4.85 19.41
CA VAL A 644 3.65 4.75 20.84
C VAL A 644 4.39 5.75 21.73
N SER A 645 5.46 6.36 21.23
CA SER A 645 6.09 7.56 21.80
C SER A 645 6.74 8.41 20.70
N GLY A 646 7.08 9.65 20.99
CA GLY A 646 7.82 10.54 20.08
C GLY A 646 9.22 10.01 19.76
N LEU A 647 9.80 10.40 18.61
CA LEU A 647 11.16 9.98 18.26
C LEU A 647 12.23 10.64 19.14
N GLU A 648 11.89 11.79 19.72
CA GLU A 648 12.67 12.54 20.69
C GLU A 648 12.49 12.00 22.12
N GLU A 649 11.45 11.21 22.40
CA GLU A 649 11.15 10.67 23.73
C GLU A 649 12.03 9.45 24.06
N VAL A 650 12.63 9.47 25.26
CA VAL A 650 13.64 8.51 25.71
C VAL A 650 13.39 8.13 27.17
N VAL A 651 13.44 6.82 27.49
CA VAL A 651 13.29 6.33 28.88
C VAL A 651 14.62 6.27 29.65
N GLN A 652 15.76 6.06 28.98
CA GLN A 652 17.09 6.00 29.61
C GLN A 652 18.16 6.68 28.76
N PRO A 653 18.34 8.02 28.84
CA PRO A 653 19.21 8.77 27.92
C PRO A 653 20.69 8.36 27.95
N ASN A 654 21.15 7.78 29.06
CA ASN A 654 22.53 7.32 29.23
C ASN A 654 22.80 5.91 28.64
N GLN A 655 21.78 5.22 28.11
CA GLN A 655 21.91 3.88 27.53
C GLN A 655 21.87 3.95 25.99
N PRO A 656 22.80 3.35 25.24
CA PRO A 656 22.85 3.46 23.77
C PRO A 656 21.53 3.08 23.09
N TRP A 657 20.88 2.01 23.55
CA TRP A 657 19.62 1.51 23.00
C TRP A 657 18.45 2.49 23.16
N SER A 658 18.47 3.36 24.17
CA SER A 658 17.38 4.30 24.46
C SER A 658 17.76 5.74 24.09
N GLY A 659 18.95 6.22 24.47
CA GLY A 659 19.47 7.54 24.12
C GLY A 659 19.77 7.71 22.62
N GLN A 660 20.25 6.67 21.93
CA GLN A 660 20.66 6.73 20.51
C GLN A 660 19.84 5.80 19.61
N GLY A 661 18.89 5.05 20.16
CA GLY A 661 18.11 4.04 19.44
C GLY A 661 16.63 4.38 19.25
N VAL A 662 16.11 4.26 18.03
CA VAL A 662 14.67 4.20 17.78
C VAL A 662 14.21 2.79 18.08
N ASN A 663 13.42 2.61 19.13
CA ASN A 663 13.00 1.29 19.59
C ASN A 663 11.76 0.83 18.82
N ILE A 664 11.92 -0.22 18.02
CA ILE A 664 10.88 -0.85 17.20
C ILE A 664 10.61 -2.23 17.81
N CYS A 665 9.46 -2.41 18.44
CA CYS A 665 9.11 -3.66 19.12
C CYS A 665 8.11 -4.49 18.32
N LEU A 666 8.42 -5.74 18.04
CA LEU A 666 7.50 -6.69 17.43
C LEU A 666 6.79 -7.48 18.55
N MET A 667 5.46 -7.56 18.53
CA MET A 667 4.69 -8.27 19.56
C MET A 667 4.88 -9.79 19.46
N GLY A 668 5.28 -10.43 20.55
CA GLY A 668 5.57 -11.86 20.62
C GLY A 668 6.84 -12.18 21.43
N ASP A 669 7.08 -13.47 21.64
CA ASP A 669 8.42 -13.99 21.95
C ASP A 669 8.97 -14.69 20.69
N PHE A 670 10.25 -14.48 20.41
CA PHE A 670 10.97 -15.01 19.26
C PHE A 670 12.25 -15.77 19.69
N GLY A 671 12.26 -16.26 20.93
CA GLY A 671 13.28 -17.16 21.48
C GLY A 671 13.34 -18.53 20.81
N GLU A 672 12.29 -18.94 20.08
CA GLU A 672 12.23 -20.23 19.38
C GLU A 672 11.77 -20.09 17.91
N GLN A 673 10.73 -19.31 17.65
CA GLN A 673 10.20 -19.03 16.30
C GLN A 673 10.52 -17.59 15.84
N PRO A 674 10.59 -17.30 14.53
CA PRO A 674 10.72 -15.94 14.03
C PRO A 674 9.37 -15.18 14.07
N PRO A 675 9.37 -13.84 13.93
CA PRO A 675 8.15 -13.05 13.75
C PRO A 675 7.38 -13.43 12.47
N THR A 676 6.11 -13.04 12.41
CA THR A 676 5.27 -13.31 11.22
C THR A 676 5.79 -12.58 9.98
N ILE A 677 5.50 -13.09 8.78
CA ILE A 677 5.86 -12.41 7.52
C ILE A 677 5.27 -10.98 7.48
N MET A 678 4.08 -10.76 8.05
CA MET A 678 3.46 -9.43 8.15
C MET A 678 4.25 -8.50 9.09
N GLN A 679 4.71 -9.02 10.23
CA GLN A 679 5.60 -8.27 11.13
C GLN A 679 6.95 -7.95 10.49
N LEU A 680 7.55 -8.88 9.74
CA LEU A 680 8.82 -8.68 9.04
C LEU A 680 8.69 -7.69 7.88
N ASP A 681 7.63 -7.76 7.08
CA ASP A 681 7.31 -6.82 6.00
C ASP A 681 7.03 -5.39 6.54
N ALA A 682 6.24 -5.29 7.62
CA ALA A 682 6.02 -4.03 8.31
C ALA A 682 7.31 -3.45 8.93
N ALA A 683 8.13 -4.28 9.57
CA ALA A 683 9.42 -3.88 10.12
C ALA A 683 10.41 -3.47 9.01
N GLY A 684 10.43 -4.17 7.87
CA GLY A 684 11.24 -3.84 6.70
C GLY A 684 10.89 -2.48 6.13
N ARG A 685 9.59 -2.23 5.87
CA ARG A 685 9.08 -0.93 5.40
C ARG A 685 9.36 0.20 6.40
N LEU A 686 9.09 -0.02 7.69
CA LEU A 686 9.35 0.97 8.73
C LEU A 686 10.85 1.27 8.86
N CYS A 687 11.70 0.25 8.84
CA CYS A 687 13.15 0.43 8.90
C CYS A 687 13.70 1.16 7.67
N ALA A 688 13.24 0.83 6.46
CA ALA A 688 13.64 1.52 5.24
C ALA A 688 13.25 3.00 5.27
N TRP A 689 12.00 3.30 5.64
CA TRP A 689 11.51 4.66 5.79
C TRP A 689 12.24 5.43 6.90
N LEU A 690 12.46 4.82 8.07
CA LEU A 690 13.23 5.46 9.14
C LEU A 690 14.68 5.71 8.73
N ILE A 691 15.33 4.77 8.03
CA ILE A 691 16.70 4.94 7.52
C ILE A 691 16.79 6.08 6.50
N GLN A 692 15.81 6.20 5.60
CA GLN A 692 15.74 7.27 4.60
C GLN A 692 15.52 8.65 5.27
N ASN A 693 14.54 8.77 6.15
CA ASN A 693 14.18 10.05 6.80
C ASN A 693 15.25 10.47 7.83
N LEU A 694 15.82 9.51 8.56
CA LEU A 694 16.91 9.74 9.51
C LEU A 694 18.30 9.64 8.86
N GLY A 695 18.43 9.56 7.53
CA GLY A 695 19.73 9.50 6.83
C GLY A 695 20.75 8.57 7.49
N LEU A 696 20.35 7.33 7.77
CA LEU A 696 21.20 6.26 8.30
C LEU A 696 21.61 5.31 7.16
N SER A 697 22.29 4.21 7.47
CA SER A 697 22.44 3.07 6.56
C SER A 697 21.80 1.80 7.16
N ALA A 698 21.68 0.73 6.37
CA ALA A 698 21.11 -0.54 6.83
C ALA A 698 21.83 -1.11 8.06
N GLU A 699 23.13 -0.87 8.17
CA GLU A 699 24.00 -1.31 9.28
C GLU A 699 23.61 -0.68 10.64
N ALA A 700 22.75 0.34 10.66
CA ALA A 700 22.15 0.89 11.87
C ALA A 700 21.07 -0.04 12.50
N ILE A 701 20.62 -1.09 11.80
CA ILE A 701 19.63 -2.04 12.31
C ILE A 701 20.32 -3.07 13.21
N VAL A 702 19.98 -3.02 14.50
CA VAL A 702 20.54 -3.88 15.56
C VAL A 702 19.45 -4.38 16.47
N GLY A 703 19.58 -5.60 17.01
CA GLY A 703 18.72 -6.11 18.06
C GLY A 703 19.16 -5.57 19.43
N LEU A 704 18.25 -5.43 20.39
CA LEU A 704 18.57 -4.92 21.73
C LEU A 704 19.75 -5.66 22.38
N GLY A 705 19.85 -6.98 22.20
CA GLY A 705 20.95 -7.83 22.67
C GLY A 705 22.36 -7.50 22.10
N GLU A 706 22.46 -6.65 21.09
CA GLU A 706 23.75 -6.14 20.58
C GLU A 706 24.23 -4.88 21.34
N LEU A 707 23.31 -4.18 22.03
CA LEU A 707 23.57 -2.92 22.72
C LEU A 707 23.54 -3.05 24.25
N THR A 708 22.93 -4.12 24.79
CA THR A 708 22.89 -4.41 26.23
C THR A 708 22.60 -5.89 26.49
N GLN A 709 22.78 -6.36 27.73
CA GLN A 709 22.52 -7.75 28.11
C GLN A 709 21.01 -8.03 28.13
N SER A 710 20.46 -8.48 27.00
CA SER A 710 19.04 -8.78 26.82
C SER A 710 18.81 -10.04 25.99
N LYS A 711 17.67 -10.70 26.20
CA LYS A 711 17.17 -11.76 25.29
C LYS A 711 16.49 -11.20 24.03
N SER A 712 16.07 -9.94 24.08
CA SER A 712 15.36 -9.25 22.99
C SER A 712 16.29 -8.95 21.80
N PRO A 713 15.85 -9.12 20.53
CA PRO A 713 14.48 -9.44 20.08
C PRO A 713 14.23 -10.96 19.89
N GLY A 714 14.89 -11.83 20.64
CA GLY A 714 14.83 -13.29 20.48
C GLY A 714 16.04 -13.85 19.72
N VAL A 715 16.38 -15.12 19.96
CA VAL A 715 17.60 -15.74 19.37
C VAL A 715 17.48 -15.94 17.86
N THR A 716 16.26 -16.07 17.33
CA THR A 716 15.98 -16.27 15.89
C THR A 716 16.37 -15.09 15.01
N PHE A 717 16.54 -13.91 15.61
CA PHE A 717 17.07 -12.73 14.92
C PHE A 717 18.55 -12.92 14.53
N TYR A 718 19.31 -13.61 15.39
CA TYR A 718 20.75 -13.78 15.29
C TYR A 718 21.19 -15.13 14.69
N ARG A 719 20.33 -16.16 14.75
CA ARG A 719 20.66 -17.56 14.41
C ARG A 719 19.42 -18.29 13.87
N GLY A 720 19.63 -19.42 13.19
CA GLY A 720 18.54 -20.19 12.59
C GLY A 720 17.91 -19.42 11.43
N PRO A 721 16.61 -19.06 11.48
CA PRO A 721 15.98 -18.20 10.48
C PRO A 721 16.69 -16.86 10.24
N THR A 722 17.44 -16.36 11.24
CA THR A 722 18.37 -15.22 11.14
C THR A 722 17.73 -13.98 10.48
N TRP A 723 16.52 -13.63 10.91
CA TRP A 723 15.67 -12.64 10.23
C TRP A 723 16.20 -11.20 10.25
N LYS A 724 17.30 -10.93 10.98
CA LYS A 724 18.12 -9.72 10.79
C LYS A 724 18.56 -9.56 9.33
N GLU A 725 18.97 -10.63 8.66
CA GLU A 725 19.37 -10.58 7.25
C GLU A 725 18.21 -10.24 6.32
N LEU A 726 16.99 -10.70 6.61
CA LEU A 726 15.81 -10.40 5.81
C LEU A 726 15.49 -8.90 5.84
N LEU A 727 15.50 -8.29 7.03
CA LEU A 727 15.34 -6.84 7.20
C LEU A 727 16.46 -6.06 6.48
N LEU A 728 17.72 -6.46 6.65
CA LEU A 728 18.87 -5.84 5.98
C LEU A 728 18.78 -5.93 4.45
N ARG A 729 18.22 -7.01 3.90
CA ARG A 729 17.99 -7.18 2.45
C ARG A 729 16.83 -6.33 1.96
N GLN A 730 15.68 -6.35 2.63
CA GLN A 730 14.52 -5.50 2.29
C GLN A 730 14.89 -4.01 2.26
N VAL A 731 15.67 -3.56 3.24
CA VAL A 731 16.15 -2.17 3.37
C VAL A 731 17.19 -1.79 2.30
N LYS A 732 17.86 -2.74 1.66
CA LYS A 732 18.81 -2.51 0.56
C LYS A 732 18.19 -2.68 -0.84
N LEU A 733 16.88 -2.92 -0.91
CA LEU A 733 16.11 -3.06 -2.14
C LEU A 733 15.08 -1.92 -2.33
N ASN A 734 15.06 -0.95 -1.42
CA ASN A 734 14.24 0.28 -1.45
C ASN A 734 15.15 1.52 -1.37
#